data_AF-A0A7L4ZEF3-F1
#
_entry.id   AF-A0A7L4ZEF3-F1
#
_cell.length_a   1.000
_cell.length_b   1.000
_cell.length_c   1.000
_cell.angle_alpha   90.00
_cell.angle_beta   90.00
_cell.angle_gamma   90.00
#
_symmetry.space_group_name_H-M   'P 1'
#
loop_
_entity.id
_entity.type
_entity.pdbx_description
1 polymer ?
#
loop_
_entity_poly.entity_id
_entity_poly.type
_entity_poly.pdbx_seq_one_letter_code
_entity_poly.pdbx_strand_id
1 'polypeptide(L)'
;MYTLDPYGGRALLTTAMTRGYNAVPDGDRSRLRRYLEAIAETRSMPLHTTVAFNAVYFGYDLGSDGYGGSPLNLDDFPVITFGDRAPALPVGAMVRVVTGSEPLYAEIVYKEGAHPETGVSGDVPGWVSGAPAGAEGPGGPGGDANTRRRELLVLDFHAFGPALSLSPAQLHRLRMRQRWINTDGHVVVDACYPSAAAARRDDLSVYADHLLTVARAQLLSPFVPVCLTELVGGTREATLRAGLLGLLDTVSGVLNSSSVIRAWRHYAMTRASLAAGLRDTGPLGGDDLKSLVAAIEQAAVPVRRRCGLTSPVTVYTAVGPRLRTVPGATELLRGVGYATAVCRANTALADIVQRESEQGLFANGSRITLDDAFEGGGVWRSHYPGDAEAPGDPLVPAGRGWAAAMGEGPETEAELTPVDLPLADGAILGPVELLRADGEKIVWRLPLRLAHLIGGLLPLHPAVSSELCRSHGRRTKLRLLLRHAEAGLPQSEIVQKVPAELDDDSGRLTGVVWPGDFFPGLMLELRWSRGDMAIHIATTRLEQPHLVGDRVIGHCFDPCVLTREDAPGSGRSDDTAAGLGPRQLVMRTVRRCGLLTLDGHALLDRSALPRAAYGRWPARAQAAALESAVAQLLEERLLEPDLGSRDAWGQPRFPARDGEPTIHLVAYRPTHPRVIRPWGSSEPDTGTVLLGLQFVPGHLRRLLPGRSPSETQRAAFREHCRRLGKADGWELPEGYTFVTEHIRGR
;
A
#
# COMPACT_ATOMS: atom_id res chain seq x y z
N MET A 1 11.73 35.88 3.94
CA MET A 1 11.69 34.66 3.11
C MET A 1 11.60 33.49 4.09
N TYR A 2 10.46 32.81 4.20
CA TYR A 2 10.34 31.69 5.15
C TYR A 2 11.20 30.53 4.64
N THR A 3 12.14 30.06 5.44
CA THR A 3 12.98 28.89 5.15
C THR A 3 12.07 27.67 4.94
N LEU A 4 12.29 26.95 3.83
CA LEU A 4 11.60 25.70 3.51
C LEU A 4 12.21 24.58 4.37
N ASP A 5 11.76 24.49 5.61
CA ASP A 5 12.29 23.56 6.62
C ASP A 5 11.16 22.65 7.15
N PRO A 6 11.31 21.32 7.14
CA PRO A 6 10.36 20.40 7.76
C PRO A 6 10.10 20.68 9.25
N TYR A 7 11.12 21.13 9.99
CA TYR A 7 11.04 21.61 11.37
C TYR A 7 10.81 23.13 11.46
N GLY A 8 10.37 23.75 10.36
CA GLY A 8 10.06 25.17 10.29
C GLY A 8 8.78 25.53 11.05
N GLY A 9 8.41 26.81 11.03
CA GLY A 9 7.24 27.32 11.76
C GLY A 9 5.87 26.77 11.29
N ARG A 10 5.82 26.00 10.22
CA ARG A 10 4.61 25.33 9.73
C ARG A 10 5.00 23.98 9.13
N ALA A 11 4.43 22.91 9.68
CA ALA A 11 4.68 21.56 9.18
C ALA A 11 4.39 21.41 7.69
N LEU A 12 5.26 20.66 7.00
CA LEU A 12 5.09 20.33 5.60
C LEU A 12 4.00 19.26 5.40
N LEU A 13 3.93 18.28 6.30
CA LEU A 13 2.91 17.23 6.29
C LEU A 13 1.66 17.67 7.06
N THR A 14 0.49 17.34 6.53
CA THR A 14 -0.81 17.62 7.14
C THR A 14 -1.71 16.40 7.10
N THR A 15 -2.72 16.34 7.97
CA THR A 15 -3.71 15.24 8.02
C THR A 15 -4.37 14.99 6.66
N ALA A 16 -4.61 16.02 5.85
CA ALA A 16 -5.21 15.85 4.52
C ALA A 16 -4.35 14.99 3.58
N MET A 17 -3.02 15.03 3.73
CA MET A 17 -2.08 14.25 2.92
C MET A 17 -2.15 12.75 3.19
N THR A 18 -2.67 12.33 4.34
CA THR A 18 -2.87 10.89 4.65
C THR A 18 -3.94 10.23 3.79
N ARG A 19 -4.72 11.01 3.03
CA ARG A 19 -5.78 10.53 2.12
C ARG A 19 -5.34 10.48 0.65
N GLY A 20 -4.07 10.74 0.35
CA GLY A 20 -3.53 10.74 -1.01
C GLY A 20 -3.54 12.10 -1.69
N TYR A 21 -2.80 12.20 -2.79
CA TYR A 21 -2.50 13.45 -3.50
C TYR A 21 -3.76 14.26 -3.82
N ASN A 22 -4.82 13.60 -4.29
CA ASN A 22 -6.06 14.24 -4.74
C ASN A 22 -6.87 14.89 -3.61
N ALA A 23 -6.66 14.49 -2.35
CA ALA A 23 -7.34 15.07 -1.19
C ALA A 23 -6.64 16.34 -0.63
N VAL A 24 -5.45 16.67 -1.12
CA VAL A 24 -4.61 17.74 -0.56
C VAL A 24 -4.99 19.12 -1.12
N PRO A 25 -5.19 20.15 -0.28
CA PRO A 25 -5.40 21.52 -0.75
C PRO A 25 -4.19 22.08 -1.52
N ASP A 26 -4.43 22.88 -2.56
CA ASP A 26 -3.37 23.39 -3.45
C ASP A 26 -2.28 24.22 -2.74
N GLY A 27 -2.64 24.93 -1.68
CA GLY A 27 -1.68 25.68 -0.87
C GLY A 27 -0.69 24.78 -0.12
N ASP A 28 -1.15 23.63 0.35
CA ASP A 28 -0.32 22.61 1.00
C ASP A 28 0.51 21.84 -0.05
N ARG A 29 -0.09 21.47 -1.20
CA ARG A 29 0.65 20.90 -2.34
C ARG A 29 1.78 21.82 -2.80
N SER A 30 1.51 23.11 -2.97
CA SER A 30 2.50 24.09 -3.42
C SER A 30 3.64 24.31 -2.42
N ARG A 31 3.38 24.16 -1.12
CA ARG A 31 4.42 24.22 -0.09
C ARG A 31 5.30 22.98 -0.13
N LEU A 32 4.69 21.79 -0.17
CA LEU A 32 5.41 20.53 -0.29
C LEU A 32 6.24 20.47 -1.58
N ARG A 33 5.65 20.88 -2.71
CA ARG A 33 6.31 20.93 -4.02
C ARG A 33 7.60 21.74 -4.00
N ARG A 34 7.56 22.98 -3.48
CA ARG A 34 8.75 23.84 -3.41
C ARG A 34 9.87 23.22 -2.59
N TYR A 35 9.52 22.54 -1.49
CA TYR A 35 10.50 21.82 -0.70
C TYR A 35 11.10 20.63 -1.46
N LEU A 36 10.27 19.79 -2.09
CA LEU A 36 10.73 18.62 -2.84
C LEU A 36 11.57 18.99 -4.07
N GLU A 37 11.23 20.09 -4.75
CA GLU A 37 12.04 20.65 -5.85
C GLU A 37 13.42 21.09 -5.34
N ALA A 38 13.49 21.76 -4.19
CA ALA A 38 14.76 22.15 -3.57
C ALA A 38 15.58 20.93 -3.11
N ILE A 39 14.94 19.87 -2.63
CA ILE A 39 15.62 18.60 -2.27
C ILE A 39 16.22 17.94 -3.52
N ALA A 40 15.45 17.87 -4.61
CA ALA A 40 15.92 17.29 -5.87
C ALA A 40 17.12 18.05 -6.45
N GLU A 41 17.17 19.38 -6.26
CA GLU A 41 18.31 20.21 -6.63
C GLU A 41 19.52 20.01 -5.70
N THR A 42 19.28 20.01 -4.38
CA THR A 42 20.35 19.94 -3.37
C THR A 42 21.06 18.59 -3.35
N ARG A 43 20.30 17.49 -3.40
CA ARG A 43 20.88 16.13 -3.30
C ARG A 43 21.60 15.67 -4.57
N SER A 44 21.42 16.36 -5.70
CA SER A 44 22.15 16.11 -6.97
C SER A 44 22.19 14.64 -7.42
N MET A 45 21.14 13.88 -7.09
CA MET A 45 20.93 12.48 -7.46
C MET A 45 19.44 12.23 -7.73
N PRO A 46 19.05 11.11 -8.39
CA PRO A 46 17.65 10.77 -8.57
C PRO A 46 16.96 10.63 -7.22
N LEU A 47 15.92 11.44 -7.03
CA LEU A 47 15.15 11.47 -5.80
C LEU A 47 14.02 10.45 -5.90
N HIS A 48 14.23 9.26 -5.33
CA HIS A 48 13.16 8.27 -5.24
C HIS A 48 12.00 8.78 -4.35
N THR A 49 10.75 8.43 -4.65
CA THR A 49 9.57 8.85 -3.85
C THR A 49 9.71 8.56 -2.36
N THR A 50 10.30 7.43 -1.97
CA THR A 50 10.51 7.07 -0.56
C THR A 50 11.60 7.91 0.10
N VAL A 51 12.66 8.28 -0.64
CA VAL A 51 13.72 9.20 -0.19
C VAL A 51 13.17 10.62 -0.07
N ALA A 52 12.31 11.04 -0.99
CA ALA A 52 11.57 12.30 -0.88
C ALA A 52 10.66 12.31 0.36
N PHE A 53 9.95 11.21 0.62
CA PHE A 53 9.16 11.06 1.84
C PHE A 53 10.04 11.18 3.08
N ASN A 54 11.19 10.50 3.13
CA ASN A 54 12.12 10.61 4.25
C ASN A 54 12.62 12.03 4.46
N ALA A 55 12.90 12.74 3.38
CA ALA A 55 13.35 14.12 3.46
C ALA A 55 12.32 15.00 4.17
N VAL A 56 11.02 14.76 3.94
CA VAL A 56 9.95 15.52 4.58
C VAL A 56 9.64 14.97 5.98
N TYR A 57 9.55 13.65 6.14
CA TYR A 57 9.09 12.98 7.35
C TYR A 57 10.15 12.88 8.44
N PHE A 58 11.42 12.68 8.08
CA PHE A 58 12.53 12.64 9.05
C PHE A 58 13.32 13.97 9.10
N GLY A 59 12.89 14.95 8.32
CA GLY A 59 13.38 16.34 8.39
C GLY A 59 14.81 16.52 7.89
N TYR A 60 15.00 16.32 6.58
CA TYR A 60 16.27 16.62 5.91
C TYR A 60 16.49 18.12 5.81
N ASP A 61 17.69 18.58 6.17
CA ASP A 61 18.08 19.98 6.05
C ASP A 61 18.69 20.29 4.68
N LEU A 62 18.17 21.34 4.02
CA LEU A 62 18.71 21.88 2.77
C LEU A 62 20.03 22.63 2.98
N GLY A 63 20.32 23.05 4.23
CA GLY A 63 21.47 23.87 4.61
C GLY A 63 22.82 23.15 4.70
N SER A 64 22.91 21.90 4.23
CA SER A 64 24.08 20.99 4.17
C SER A 64 24.32 20.01 5.32
N ASP A 65 23.50 20.03 6.38
CA ASP A 65 23.57 19.01 7.44
C ASP A 65 22.81 17.72 7.09
N GLY A 66 21.99 17.71 6.03
CA GLY A 66 21.15 16.57 5.70
C GLY A 66 20.29 16.13 6.88
N TYR A 67 20.34 14.85 7.27
CA TYR A 67 19.72 14.35 8.50
C TYR A 67 20.56 14.55 9.77
N GLY A 68 21.74 15.18 9.70
CA GLY A 68 22.62 15.37 10.86
C GLY A 68 22.00 16.21 11.99
N GLY A 69 21.10 17.13 11.64
CA GLY A 69 20.28 17.86 12.62
C GLY A 69 19.02 17.11 13.07
N SER A 70 18.69 15.98 12.45
CA SER A 70 17.52 15.19 12.78
C SER A 70 17.78 14.34 14.03
N PRO A 71 16.84 14.29 15.00
CA PRO A 71 16.94 13.47 16.21
C PRO A 71 16.68 11.98 15.95
N LEU A 72 17.13 11.45 14.81
CA LEU A 72 17.09 10.03 14.48
C LEU A 72 18.06 9.25 15.37
N ASN A 73 17.63 8.06 15.80
CA ASN A 73 18.52 7.13 16.49
C ASN A 73 19.21 6.23 15.47
N LEU A 74 20.50 6.48 15.23
CA LEU A 74 21.30 5.75 14.24
C LEU A 74 21.53 4.28 14.62
N ASP A 75 21.42 3.94 15.91
CA ASP A 75 21.60 2.57 16.40
C ASP A 75 20.42 1.65 16.03
N ASP A 76 19.26 2.24 15.71
CA ASP A 76 18.07 1.50 15.28
C ASP A 76 18.13 1.14 13.78
N PHE A 77 19.18 1.51 13.06
CA PHE A 77 19.29 1.25 11.63
C PHE A 77 19.64 -0.22 11.35
N PRO A 78 18.94 -0.89 10.42
CA PRO A 78 19.29 -2.24 10.00
C PRO A 78 20.73 -2.30 9.48
N VAL A 79 21.39 -3.40 9.85
CA VAL A 79 22.79 -3.64 9.51
C VAL A 79 22.89 -4.39 8.19
N ILE A 80 23.77 -3.94 7.31
CA ILE A 80 24.10 -4.65 6.06
C ILE A 80 25.60 -4.89 5.93
N THR A 81 25.95 -6.01 5.31
CA THR A 81 27.33 -6.41 5.05
C THR A 81 27.47 -6.83 3.58
N PHE A 82 28.56 -6.43 2.95
CA PHE A 82 28.83 -6.74 1.55
C PHE A 82 29.04 -8.23 1.31
N GLY A 83 28.32 -8.78 0.34
CA GLY A 83 28.38 -10.19 -0.04
C GLY A 83 27.60 -11.14 0.88
N ASP A 84 27.03 -10.63 1.97
CA ASP A 84 26.27 -11.42 2.93
C ASP A 84 24.78 -11.45 2.58
N ARG A 85 24.07 -12.34 3.28
CA ARG A 85 22.61 -12.39 3.28
C ARG A 85 22.05 -11.28 4.17
N ALA A 86 21.04 -10.59 3.67
CA ALA A 86 20.30 -9.59 4.42
C ALA A 86 18.80 -9.72 4.13
N PRO A 87 17.91 -9.28 5.03
CA PRO A 87 16.52 -9.04 4.68
C PRO A 87 16.43 -8.12 3.46
N ALA A 88 15.47 -8.35 2.57
CA ALA A 88 15.24 -7.44 1.44
C ALA A 88 14.91 -6.02 1.96
N LEU A 89 15.73 -5.03 1.59
CA LEU A 89 15.58 -3.65 2.02
C LEU A 89 15.06 -2.77 0.88
N PRO A 90 14.06 -1.91 1.13
CA PRO A 90 13.57 -0.96 0.12
C PRO A 90 14.51 0.22 -0.09
N VAL A 91 14.37 0.89 -1.23
CA VAL A 91 14.89 2.25 -1.41
C VAL A 91 14.27 3.17 -0.36
N GLY A 92 15.05 4.05 0.24
CA GLY A 92 14.70 4.88 1.39
C GLY A 92 14.98 4.22 2.74
N ALA A 93 15.38 2.93 2.80
CA ALA A 93 15.84 2.39 4.08
C ALA A 93 17.15 3.09 4.50
N MET A 94 17.19 3.56 5.74
CA MET A 94 18.40 4.06 6.38
C MET A 94 19.14 2.88 7.01
N VAL A 95 20.42 2.73 6.70
CA VAL A 95 21.18 1.51 6.97
C VAL A 95 22.52 1.80 7.63
N ARG A 96 23.03 0.79 8.32
CA ARG A 96 24.38 0.77 8.89
C ARG A 96 25.23 -0.28 8.17
N VAL A 97 26.28 0.15 7.46
CA VAL A 97 27.25 -0.74 6.84
C VAL A 97 28.36 -1.05 7.85
N VAL A 98 28.56 -2.34 8.15
CA VAL A 98 29.64 -2.75 9.05
C VAL A 98 30.99 -2.56 8.35
N THR A 99 31.88 -1.80 8.98
CA THR A 99 33.30 -1.74 8.56
C THR A 99 34.20 -2.28 9.66
N GLY A 100 35.50 -2.44 9.37
CA GLY A 100 36.49 -2.82 10.39
C GLY A 100 36.85 -1.72 11.39
N SER A 101 36.22 -0.56 11.30
CA SER A 101 36.42 0.60 12.18
C SER A 101 35.06 1.11 12.66
N GLU A 102 34.67 2.34 12.29
CA GLU A 102 33.35 2.88 12.56
C GLU A 102 32.33 2.44 11.52
N PRO A 103 31.07 2.22 11.91
CA PRO A 103 30.00 1.93 10.96
C PRO A 103 29.78 3.09 10.00
N LEU A 104 29.40 2.79 8.76
CA LEU A 104 28.96 3.81 7.82
C LEU A 104 27.44 3.89 7.83
N TYR A 105 26.92 5.09 8.05
CA TYR A 105 25.50 5.36 7.96
C TYR A 105 25.18 5.86 6.56
N ALA A 106 24.15 5.29 5.95
CA ALA A 106 23.73 5.68 4.61
C ALA A 106 22.23 5.52 4.42
N GLU A 107 21.70 6.20 3.41
CA GLU A 107 20.36 5.95 2.90
C GLU A 107 20.47 5.15 1.58
N ILE A 108 19.67 4.09 1.42
CA ILE A 108 19.56 3.41 0.12
C ILE A 108 18.81 4.33 -0.83
N VAL A 109 19.47 4.81 -1.88
CA VAL A 109 18.87 5.77 -2.83
C VAL A 109 18.50 5.14 -4.16
N TYR A 110 19.04 3.96 -4.44
CA TYR A 110 18.73 3.17 -5.62
C TYR A 110 19.03 1.69 -5.35
N LYS A 111 18.24 0.81 -5.96
CA LYS A 111 18.46 -0.63 -5.94
C LYS A 111 18.12 -1.25 -7.29
N GLU A 112 18.81 -2.33 -7.63
CA GLU A 112 18.56 -3.14 -8.82
C GLU A 112 18.89 -4.61 -8.58
N GLY A 113 18.38 -5.48 -9.45
CA GLY A 113 18.79 -6.88 -9.51
C GLY A 113 20.20 -7.01 -10.07
N ALA A 114 20.98 -7.92 -9.48
CA ALA A 114 22.36 -8.20 -9.85
C ALA A 114 22.56 -9.70 -10.16
N HIS A 115 21.71 -10.24 -11.03
CA HIS A 115 21.72 -11.64 -11.42
C HIS A 115 23.09 -12.05 -12.00
N PRO A 116 23.68 -13.18 -11.57
CA PRO A 116 25.03 -13.58 -11.99
C PRO A 116 25.18 -13.83 -13.50
N GLU A 117 24.10 -14.20 -14.19
CA GLU A 117 24.11 -14.43 -15.64
C GLU A 117 23.95 -13.15 -16.47
N THR A 118 23.77 -11.99 -15.83
CA THR A 118 23.78 -10.70 -16.54
C THR A 118 25.20 -10.42 -17.04
N GLY A 119 25.37 -10.36 -18.35
CA GLY A 119 26.66 -10.16 -18.99
C GLY A 119 27.26 -8.78 -18.73
N VAL A 120 28.59 -8.70 -18.77
CA VAL A 120 29.35 -7.44 -18.55
C VAL A 120 29.00 -6.34 -19.56
N SER A 121 28.55 -6.72 -20.77
CA SER A 121 28.15 -5.81 -21.84
C SER A 121 26.66 -5.45 -21.82
N GLY A 122 25.90 -5.95 -20.84
CA GLY A 122 24.46 -5.75 -20.72
C GLY A 122 23.61 -6.86 -21.34
N ASP A 123 24.20 -7.90 -21.93
CA ASP A 123 23.43 -9.03 -22.47
C ASP A 123 22.75 -9.81 -21.33
N VAL A 124 21.44 -9.99 -21.41
CA VAL A 124 20.64 -10.71 -20.41
C VAL A 124 20.02 -11.96 -21.06
N PRO A 125 20.15 -13.16 -20.46
CA PRO A 125 19.38 -14.31 -20.90
C PRO A 125 17.88 -14.03 -20.77
N GLY A 126 17.09 -14.37 -21.78
CA GLY A 126 15.65 -14.04 -21.80
C GLY A 126 14.92 -14.49 -20.52
N TRP A 127 15.22 -15.67 -20.00
CA TRP A 127 14.60 -16.18 -18.78
C TRP A 127 14.87 -15.31 -17.53
N VAL A 128 15.98 -14.55 -17.48
CA VAL A 128 16.30 -13.69 -16.32
C VAL A 128 15.42 -12.43 -16.33
N SER A 129 15.05 -11.93 -17.51
CA SER A 129 14.23 -10.72 -17.66
C SER A 129 12.80 -10.97 -17.21
N GLY A 130 12.38 -10.30 -16.13
CA GLY A 130 11.06 -10.48 -15.52
C GLY A 130 10.96 -11.69 -14.60
N ALA A 131 12.07 -12.36 -14.29
CA ALA A 131 12.09 -13.51 -13.39
C ALA A 131 11.67 -13.11 -11.95
N PRO A 132 10.84 -13.92 -11.28
CA PRO A 132 10.54 -13.72 -9.86
C PRO A 132 11.78 -13.98 -8.99
N ALA A 133 11.82 -13.39 -7.80
CA ALA A 133 12.84 -13.74 -6.81
C ALA A 133 12.75 -15.24 -6.46
N GLY A 134 13.91 -15.90 -6.38
CA GLY A 134 14.01 -17.34 -6.17
C GLY A 134 14.09 -18.17 -7.46
N ALA A 135 13.94 -17.60 -8.65
CA ALA A 135 14.12 -18.33 -9.90
C ALA A 135 15.54 -18.92 -10.01
N GLU A 136 15.65 -20.22 -10.31
CA GLU A 136 16.93 -20.95 -10.35
C GLU A 136 17.38 -21.27 -11.78
N GLY A 137 16.52 -21.05 -12.78
CA GLY A 137 16.83 -21.28 -14.19
C GLY A 137 15.60 -21.17 -15.10
N PRO A 138 15.78 -21.41 -16.41
CA PRO A 138 14.67 -21.41 -17.37
C PRO A 138 13.56 -22.38 -16.96
N GLY A 139 12.34 -21.89 -16.77
CA GLY A 139 11.17 -22.71 -16.42
C GLY A 139 11.09 -23.14 -14.94
N GLY A 140 12.04 -22.75 -14.10
CA GLY A 140 12.14 -23.15 -12.70
C GLY A 140 11.86 -22.00 -11.73
N PRO A 141 10.61 -21.78 -11.26
CA PRO A 141 10.26 -20.64 -10.40
C PRO A 141 10.91 -20.67 -9.00
N GLY A 142 11.66 -21.72 -8.66
CA GLY A 142 12.22 -21.94 -7.32
C GLY A 142 11.16 -22.32 -6.28
N GLY A 143 11.58 -22.91 -5.16
CA GLY A 143 10.69 -23.21 -4.04
C GLY A 143 10.49 -22.00 -3.11
N ASP A 144 9.31 -21.86 -2.49
CA ASP A 144 8.99 -20.76 -1.55
C ASP A 144 9.97 -20.63 -0.36
N ALA A 145 10.65 -21.71 0.01
CA ALA A 145 11.65 -21.72 1.07
C ALA A 145 12.95 -20.96 0.73
N ASN A 146 13.13 -20.57 -0.54
CA ASN A 146 14.37 -20.02 -1.08
C ASN A 146 14.14 -18.71 -1.86
N THR A 147 13.13 -17.91 -1.51
CA THR A 147 12.85 -16.61 -2.15
C THR A 147 13.99 -15.62 -1.88
N ARG A 148 15.04 -15.73 -2.69
CA ARG A 148 16.26 -14.95 -2.62
C ARG A 148 16.51 -14.28 -3.95
N ARG A 149 17.10 -13.10 -3.91
CA ARG A 149 17.57 -12.39 -5.10
C ARG A 149 18.86 -11.67 -4.78
N ARG A 150 19.80 -11.71 -5.71
CA ARG A 150 21.01 -10.90 -5.60
C ARG A 150 20.68 -9.47 -5.98
N GLU A 151 20.99 -8.52 -5.11
CA GLU A 151 20.62 -7.11 -5.29
C GLU A 151 21.84 -6.22 -5.10
N LEU A 152 21.95 -5.20 -5.96
CA LEU A 152 22.91 -4.11 -5.83
C LEU A 152 22.22 -2.91 -5.18
N LEU A 153 22.79 -2.43 -4.09
CA LEU A 153 22.31 -1.28 -3.32
C LEU A 153 23.27 -0.10 -3.51
N VAL A 154 22.75 1.01 -4.01
CA VAL A 154 23.48 2.28 -4.10
C VAL A 154 23.15 3.11 -2.88
N LEU A 155 24.19 3.51 -2.16
CA LEU A 155 24.11 4.17 -0.87
C LEU A 155 24.53 5.64 -0.99
N ASP A 156 23.74 6.53 -0.37
CA ASP A 156 24.14 7.90 -0.11
C ASP A 156 24.78 8.01 1.28
N PHE A 157 26.11 7.99 1.31
CA PHE A 157 26.91 8.16 2.52
C PHE A 157 26.95 9.61 3.04
N HIS A 158 26.37 10.56 2.30
CA HIS A 158 26.32 11.98 2.68
C HIS A 158 24.95 12.38 3.26
N ALA A 159 24.00 11.45 3.34
CA ALA A 159 22.65 11.72 3.82
C ALA A 159 22.60 12.30 5.25
N PHE A 160 23.58 11.97 6.11
CA PHE A 160 23.62 12.36 7.53
C PHE A 160 24.59 13.51 7.83
N GLY A 161 24.98 14.27 6.81
CA GLY A 161 25.81 15.46 6.96
C GLY A 161 27.30 15.16 7.15
N PRO A 162 28.13 16.21 7.26
CA PRO A 162 29.58 16.11 7.19
C PRO A 162 30.20 15.40 8.41
N ALA A 163 29.55 15.43 9.57
CA ALA A 163 30.06 14.78 10.79
C ALA A 163 30.13 13.25 10.69
N LEU A 164 29.24 12.65 9.89
CA LEU A 164 29.14 11.20 9.69
C LEU A 164 29.56 10.78 8.28
N SER A 165 29.85 11.75 7.41
CA SER A 165 30.33 11.51 6.04
C SER A 165 31.81 11.14 6.04
N LEU A 166 32.17 10.19 5.18
CA LEU A 166 33.58 9.93 4.89
C LEU A 166 34.17 11.01 3.97
N SER A 167 35.45 11.32 4.18
CA SER A 167 36.23 12.07 3.19
C SER A 167 36.37 11.26 1.88
N PRO A 168 36.54 11.92 0.72
CA PRO A 168 36.77 11.25 -0.56
C PRO A 168 37.94 10.25 -0.51
N ALA A 169 39.01 10.57 0.22
CA ALA A 169 40.17 9.68 0.39
C ALA A 169 39.85 8.43 1.22
N GLN A 170 39.02 8.54 2.27
CA GLN A 170 38.54 7.38 3.02
C GLN A 170 37.67 6.48 2.14
N LEU A 171 36.69 7.05 1.43
CA LEU A 171 35.80 6.29 0.55
C LEU A 171 36.59 5.60 -0.58
N HIS A 172 37.58 6.27 -1.16
CA HIS A 172 38.48 5.68 -2.15
C HIS A 172 39.25 4.48 -1.59
N ARG A 173 39.80 4.58 -0.37
CA ARG A 173 40.48 3.46 0.30
C ARG A 173 39.56 2.26 0.53
N LEU A 174 38.30 2.50 0.91
CA LEU A 174 37.33 1.41 1.11
C LEU A 174 37.04 0.68 -0.21
N ARG A 175 36.83 1.44 -1.30
CA ARG A 175 36.61 0.88 -2.65
C ARG A 175 37.80 0.08 -3.15
N MET A 176 39.03 0.54 -2.91
CA MET A 176 40.24 -0.20 -3.30
C MET A 176 40.39 -1.54 -2.55
N ARG A 177 39.88 -1.64 -1.32
CA ARG A 177 39.93 -2.86 -0.51
C ARG A 177 38.85 -3.88 -0.89
N GLN A 178 37.74 -3.45 -1.50
CA GLN A 178 36.60 -4.28 -1.92
C GLN A 178 36.04 -5.22 -0.85
N ARG A 179 36.22 -4.87 0.44
CA ARG A 179 35.82 -5.71 1.57
C ARG A 179 34.42 -5.40 2.09
N TRP A 180 34.00 -4.15 2.01
CA TRP A 180 32.74 -3.65 2.60
C TRP A 180 31.81 -2.97 1.59
N ILE A 181 32.35 -2.62 0.42
CA ILE A 181 31.67 -2.05 -0.73
C ILE A 181 32.45 -2.51 -1.97
N ASN A 182 31.80 -2.59 -3.13
CA ASN A 182 32.46 -2.93 -4.39
C ASN A 182 33.35 -1.77 -4.91
N THR A 183 33.95 -1.95 -6.08
CA THR A 183 34.81 -0.94 -6.74
C THR A 183 34.10 0.38 -7.00
N ASP A 184 32.80 0.31 -7.27
CA ASP A 184 31.94 1.44 -7.61
C ASP A 184 31.43 2.15 -6.36
N GLY A 185 31.56 1.54 -5.17
CA GLY A 185 31.09 2.07 -3.89
C GLY A 185 29.67 1.64 -3.53
N HIS A 186 29.19 0.52 -4.08
CA HIS A 186 27.87 -0.07 -3.82
C HIS A 186 27.99 -1.31 -2.94
N VAL A 187 26.88 -1.72 -2.34
CA VAL A 187 26.79 -2.97 -1.56
C VAL A 187 25.97 -3.98 -2.33
N VAL A 188 26.53 -5.17 -2.59
CA VAL A 188 25.79 -6.29 -3.18
C VAL A 188 25.42 -7.27 -2.08
N VAL A 189 24.15 -7.67 -2.00
CA VAL A 189 23.63 -8.59 -0.98
C VAL A 189 22.79 -9.70 -1.61
N ASP A 190 22.69 -10.82 -0.91
CA ASP A 190 21.68 -11.84 -1.19
C ASP A 190 20.42 -11.52 -0.37
N ALA A 191 19.52 -10.74 -0.98
CA ALA A 191 18.28 -10.27 -0.36
C ALA A 191 17.33 -11.45 -0.12
N CYS A 192 16.91 -11.60 1.15
CA CYS A 192 15.99 -12.63 1.60
C CYS A 192 14.60 -12.04 1.76
N TYR A 193 13.65 -12.52 0.97
CA TYR A 193 12.26 -12.13 1.05
C TYR A 193 11.49 -13.10 1.96
N PRO A 194 10.51 -12.62 2.74
CA PRO A 194 9.74 -13.48 3.64
C PRO A 194 8.79 -14.43 2.88
N SER A 195 8.43 -14.11 1.63
CA SER A 195 7.65 -14.97 0.75
C SER A 195 7.75 -14.51 -0.70
N ALA A 196 7.37 -15.39 -1.65
CA ALA A 196 7.25 -15.00 -3.06
C ALA A 196 6.22 -13.88 -3.30
N ALA A 197 5.17 -13.80 -2.48
CA ALA A 197 4.19 -12.71 -2.54
C ALA A 197 4.81 -11.38 -2.10
N ALA A 198 5.66 -11.37 -1.07
CA ALA A 198 6.36 -10.18 -0.62
C ALA A 198 7.36 -9.67 -1.67
N ALA A 199 8.03 -10.58 -2.40
CA ALA A 199 8.95 -10.23 -3.48
C ALA A 199 8.29 -9.60 -4.71
N ARG A 200 6.97 -9.74 -4.87
CA ARG A 200 6.19 -9.17 -5.99
C ARG A 200 5.45 -7.87 -5.63
N ARG A 201 5.58 -7.37 -4.39
CA ARG A 201 4.93 -6.12 -3.98
C ARG A 201 5.59 -4.92 -4.65
N ASP A 202 4.83 -3.85 -4.86
CA ASP A 202 5.34 -2.59 -5.38
C ASP A 202 6.26 -1.89 -4.37
N ASP A 203 7.17 -1.04 -4.87
CA ASP A 203 8.21 -0.40 -4.06
C ASP A 203 7.65 0.44 -2.89
N LEU A 204 6.51 1.10 -3.08
CA LEU A 204 5.90 1.95 -2.04
C LEU A 204 5.26 1.09 -0.94
N SER A 205 4.59 0.00 -1.31
CA SER A 205 4.07 -0.97 -0.34
C SER A 205 5.19 -1.65 0.46
N VAL A 206 6.28 -2.06 -0.20
CA VAL A 206 7.45 -2.65 0.49
C VAL A 206 8.06 -1.64 1.47
N TYR A 207 8.15 -0.37 1.07
CA TYR A 207 8.65 0.69 1.95
C TYR A 207 7.74 0.94 3.15
N ALA A 208 6.42 0.99 2.93
CA ALA A 208 5.45 1.14 4.02
C ALA A 208 5.52 -0.03 5.02
N ASP A 209 5.60 -1.26 4.52
CA ASP A 209 5.73 -2.45 5.36
C ASP A 209 7.06 -2.43 6.14
N HIS A 210 8.17 -2.01 5.51
CA HIS A 210 9.46 -1.82 6.19
C HIS A 210 9.38 -0.81 7.35
N LEU A 211 8.76 0.35 7.13
CA LEU A 211 8.58 1.37 8.16
C LEU A 211 7.66 0.91 9.30
N LEU A 212 6.64 0.09 9.02
CA LEU A 212 5.69 -0.40 10.02
C LEU A 212 6.22 -1.58 10.83
N THR A 213 7.24 -2.27 10.32
CA THR A 213 7.83 -3.47 10.94
C THR A 213 9.24 -3.19 11.44
N VAL A 214 10.23 -3.09 10.55
CA VAL A 214 11.65 -2.96 10.86
C VAL A 214 11.98 -1.58 11.46
N ALA A 215 11.55 -0.51 10.80
CA ALA A 215 11.86 0.87 11.23
C ALA A 215 10.72 1.50 12.06
N ARG A 216 9.88 0.67 12.70
CA ARG A 216 8.69 1.11 13.43
C ARG A 216 9.01 2.10 14.55
N ALA A 217 10.12 1.89 15.25
CA ALA A 217 10.57 2.77 16.33
C ALA A 217 10.87 4.18 15.81
N GLN A 218 11.51 4.29 14.65
CA GLN A 218 11.81 5.56 14.00
C GLN A 218 10.54 6.22 13.46
N LEU A 219 9.67 5.44 12.80
CA LEU A 219 8.39 5.92 12.28
C LEU A 219 7.52 6.54 13.39
N LEU A 220 7.45 5.89 14.55
CA LEU A 220 6.64 6.30 15.69
C LEU A 220 7.44 7.09 16.75
N SER A 221 8.59 7.63 16.37
CA SER A 221 9.40 8.46 17.25
C SER A 221 8.67 9.79 17.49
N PRO A 222 8.58 10.30 18.73
CA PRO A 222 8.05 11.63 18.99
C PRO A 222 8.99 12.75 18.48
N PHE A 223 10.18 12.39 18.00
CA PHE A 223 11.19 13.35 17.55
C PHE A 223 11.12 13.69 16.04
N VAL A 224 10.23 13.05 15.28
CA VAL A 224 9.95 13.44 13.89
C VAL A 224 9.21 14.80 13.86
N PRO A 225 9.23 15.56 12.74
CA PRO A 225 8.55 16.83 12.64
C PRO A 225 7.06 16.75 13.01
N VAL A 226 6.34 15.76 12.46
CA VAL A 226 4.94 15.45 12.83
C VAL A 226 4.76 13.94 12.88
N CYS A 227 4.35 13.40 14.03
CA CYS A 227 4.17 11.97 14.20
C CYS A 227 3.03 11.41 13.34
N LEU A 228 3.22 10.23 12.74
CA LEU A 228 2.20 9.57 11.92
C LEU A 228 0.88 9.36 12.68
N THR A 229 0.92 9.02 13.97
CA THR A 229 -0.28 8.79 14.79
C THR A 229 -1.16 10.04 14.91
N GLU A 230 -0.55 11.22 14.97
CA GLU A 230 -1.25 12.51 14.97
C GLU A 230 -1.81 12.84 13.58
N LEU A 231 -1.02 12.57 12.53
CA LEU A 231 -1.47 12.79 11.15
C LEU A 231 -2.70 11.96 10.81
N VAL A 232 -2.77 10.70 11.27
CA VAL A 232 -3.88 9.78 10.98
C VAL A 232 -4.99 9.80 12.04
N GLY A 233 -4.73 10.36 13.22
CA GLY A 233 -5.68 10.39 14.34
C GLY A 233 -5.90 9.02 15.00
N GLY A 234 -4.88 8.16 15.06
CA GLY A 234 -5.01 6.83 15.66
C GLY A 234 -3.74 5.98 15.66
N THR A 235 -3.77 4.89 16.41
CA THR A 235 -2.63 3.96 16.61
C THR A 235 -2.85 2.57 16.01
N ARG A 236 -4.04 2.29 15.46
CA ARG A 236 -4.36 1.01 14.83
C ARG A 236 -3.50 0.81 13.59
N GLU A 237 -2.95 -0.39 13.44
CA GLU A 237 -2.00 -0.71 12.36
C GLU A 237 -2.59 -0.48 10.96
N ALA A 238 -3.83 -0.89 10.72
CA ALA A 238 -4.51 -0.66 9.45
C ALA A 238 -4.64 0.85 9.12
N THR A 239 -4.90 1.68 10.14
CA THR A 239 -5.00 3.14 9.99
C THR A 239 -3.62 3.78 9.73
N LEU A 240 -2.58 3.33 10.44
CA LEU A 240 -1.20 3.76 10.19
C LEU A 240 -0.74 3.39 8.78
N ARG A 241 -1.04 2.16 8.33
CA ARG A 241 -0.70 1.69 6.99
C ARG A 241 -1.41 2.47 5.90
N ALA A 242 -2.73 2.66 6.02
CA ALA A 242 -3.49 3.44 5.05
C ALA A 242 -3.00 4.90 4.99
N GLY A 243 -2.75 5.52 6.15
CA GLY A 243 -2.25 6.89 6.20
C GLY A 243 -0.84 7.05 5.63
N LEU A 244 0.06 6.11 5.90
CA LEU A 244 1.42 6.11 5.35
C LEU A 244 1.41 5.95 3.83
N LEU A 245 0.60 5.03 3.29
CA LEU A 245 0.43 4.89 1.84
C LEU A 245 -0.16 6.16 1.21
N GLY A 246 -1.11 6.82 1.87
CA GLY A 246 -1.64 8.12 1.42
C GLY A 246 -0.58 9.24 1.41
N LEU A 247 0.33 9.25 2.38
CA LEU A 247 1.46 10.20 2.39
C LEU A 247 2.43 9.92 1.24
N LEU A 248 2.76 8.65 0.99
CA LEU A 248 3.62 8.24 -0.13
C LEU A 248 2.99 8.60 -1.49
N ASP A 249 1.68 8.36 -1.65
CA ASP A 249 0.91 8.78 -2.83
C ASP A 249 0.93 10.30 -3.00
N THR A 250 0.76 11.07 -1.91
CA THR A 250 0.87 12.52 -1.94
C THR A 250 2.23 13.00 -2.43
N VAL A 251 3.33 12.45 -1.89
CA VAL A 251 4.69 12.80 -2.29
C VAL A 251 4.91 12.45 -3.76
N SER A 252 4.50 11.26 -4.19
CA SER A 252 4.57 10.81 -5.58
C SER A 252 3.82 11.76 -6.52
N GLY A 253 2.57 12.09 -6.20
CA GLY A 253 1.73 12.99 -7.00
C GLY A 253 2.29 14.42 -7.06
N VAL A 254 2.89 14.93 -5.98
CA VAL A 254 3.55 16.24 -5.97
C VAL A 254 4.80 16.25 -6.87
N LEU A 255 5.63 15.21 -6.83
CA LEU A 255 6.79 15.09 -7.73
C LEU A 255 6.34 15.02 -9.20
N ASN A 256 5.32 14.20 -9.50
CA ASN A 256 4.83 13.99 -10.86
C ASN A 256 4.07 15.20 -11.44
N SER A 257 3.51 16.06 -10.59
CA SER A 257 2.82 17.29 -11.02
C SER A 257 3.74 18.51 -11.17
N SER A 258 5.03 18.37 -10.84
CA SER A 258 5.99 19.47 -10.97
C SER A 258 6.41 19.71 -12.43
N SER A 259 6.37 20.97 -12.84
CA SER A 259 6.84 21.41 -14.16
C SER A 259 8.37 21.49 -14.25
N VAL A 260 9.11 21.37 -13.15
CA VAL A 260 10.58 21.37 -13.15
C VAL A 260 11.19 19.99 -12.92
N ILE A 261 10.41 19.00 -12.47
CA ILE A 261 10.84 17.62 -12.25
C ILE A 261 10.31 16.68 -13.34
N ARG A 262 11.16 15.78 -13.81
CA ARG A 262 10.78 14.62 -14.63
C ARG A 262 11.12 13.34 -13.86
N ALA A 263 10.21 12.36 -13.89
CA ALA A 263 10.42 11.09 -13.21
C ALA A 263 10.68 9.95 -14.20
N TRP A 264 11.63 9.08 -13.84
CA TRP A 264 11.71 7.72 -14.36
C TRP A 264 11.11 6.78 -13.31
N ARG A 265 9.88 6.32 -13.54
CA ARG A 265 9.08 5.59 -12.54
C ARG A 265 9.00 6.40 -11.24
N HIS A 266 9.59 5.91 -10.14
CA HIS A 266 9.60 6.58 -8.85
C HIS A 266 10.81 7.51 -8.63
N TYR A 267 11.72 7.61 -9.61
CA TYR A 267 12.96 8.39 -9.50
C TYR A 267 12.82 9.75 -10.17
N ALA A 268 12.66 10.80 -9.35
CA ALA A 268 12.55 12.19 -9.80
C ALA A 268 13.92 12.82 -10.06
N MET A 269 14.06 13.53 -11.17
CA MET A 269 15.24 14.33 -11.52
C MET A 269 14.80 15.71 -11.99
N THR A 270 15.61 16.73 -11.77
CA THR A 270 15.31 18.05 -12.32
C THR A 270 15.47 18.05 -13.84
N ARG A 271 14.55 18.70 -14.56
CA ARG A 271 14.65 18.88 -16.02
C ARG A 271 15.94 19.62 -16.39
N ALA A 272 16.42 20.52 -15.53
CA ALA A 272 17.69 21.21 -15.69
C ALA A 272 18.89 20.22 -15.69
N SER A 273 18.93 19.28 -14.73
CA SER A 273 19.98 18.26 -14.65
C SER A 273 19.95 17.32 -15.86
N LEU A 274 18.75 16.88 -16.28
CA LEU A 274 18.60 16.06 -17.49
C LEU A 274 19.08 16.80 -18.74
N ALA A 275 18.68 18.06 -18.90
CA ALA A 275 19.12 18.89 -20.03
C ALA A 275 20.63 19.16 -20.01
N ALA A 276 21.22 19.35 -18.84
CA ALA A 276 22.66 19.50 -18.69
C ALA A 276 23.39 18.21 -19.12
N GLY A 277 22.93 17.05 -18.65
CA GLY A 277 23.49 15.76 -19.03
C GLY A 277 23.39 15.44 -20.53
N LEU A 278 22.29 15.84 -21.18
CA LEU A 278 22.12 15.68 -22.63
C LEU A 278 23.00 16.62 -23.46
N ARG A 279 23.42 17.76 -22.91
CA ARG A 279 24.36 18.70 -23.55
C ARG A 279 25.82 18.38 -23.27
N ASP A 280 26.09 17.49 -22.32
CA ASP A 280 27.44 17.05 -22.01
C ASP A 280 28.00 16.25 -23.20
N THR A 281 29.25 16.57 -23.55
CA THR A 281 30.02 15.91 -24.63
C THR A 281 31.05 14.93 -24.08
N GLY A 282 31.21 14.86 -22.75
CA GLY A 282 32.02 13.87 -22.07
C GLY A 282 31.32 12.50 -21.93
N PRO A 283 31.98 11.54 -21.25
CA PRO A 283 31.44 10.20 -21.06
C PRO A 283 30.03 10.20 -20.45
N LEU A 284 29.18 9.29 -20.94
CA LEU A 284 27.76 9.18 -20.61
C LEU A 284 26.91 10.38 -21.06
N GLY A 285 27.49 11.36 -21.76
CA GLY A 285 26.81 12.54 -22.26
C GLY A 285 25.77 12.24 -23.35
N GLY A 286 25.27 13.28 -24.00
CA GLY A 286 24.17 13.16 -24.97
C GLY A 286 24.47 12.19 -26.12
N ASP A 287 25.71 12.16 -26.61
CA ASP A 287 26.10 11.30 -27.73
C ASP A 287 26.19 9.83 -27.33
N ASP A 288 26.74 9.52 -26.15
CA ASP A 288 26.77 8.15 -25.62
C ASP A 288 25.35 7.61 -25.37
N LEU A 289 24.43 8.45 -24.89
CA LEU A 289 23.03 8.05 -24.71
C LEU A 289 22.33 7.79 -26.05
N LYS A 290 22.59 8.59 -27.08
CA LYS A 290 22.09 8.30 -28.44
C LYS A 290 22.70 7.00 -28.99
N SER A 291 23.99 6.77 -28.79
CA SER A 291 24.66 5.53 -29.20
C SER A 291 24.11 4.30 -28.47
N LEU A 292 23.76 4.44 -27.19
CA LEU A 292 23.06 3.38 -26.44
C LEU A 292 21.72 3.04 -27.08
N VAL A 293 20.92 4.05 -27.42
CA VAL A 293 19.61 3.86 -28.03
C VAL A 293 19.74 3.20 -29.41
N ALA A 294 20.63 3.72 -30.26
CA ALA A 294 20.90 3.13 -31.56
C ALA A 294 21.39 1.67 -31.44
N ALA A 295 22.20 1.36 -30.42
CA ALA A 295 22.64 -0.01 -30.17
C ALA A 295 21.48 -0.94 -29.78
N ILE A 296 20.53 -0.48 -28.95
CA ILE A 296 19.34 -1.26 -28.58
C ILE A 296 18.41 -1.43 -29.77
N GLU A 297 18.18 -0.38 -30.57
CA GLU A 297 17.35 -0.42 -31.77
C GLU A 297 17.91 -1.40 -32.83
N GLN A 298 19.23 -1.43 -32.99
CA GLN A 298 19.89 -2.30 -33.96
C GLN A 298 20.22 -3.70 -33.41
N ALA A 299 19.96 -3.96 -32.12
CA ALA A 299 20.35 -5.22 -31.47
C ALA A 299 19.68 -6.45 -32.10
N ALA A 300 18.42 -6.32 -32.51
CA ALA A 300 17.66 -7.41 -33.13
C ALA A 300 17.92 -7.55 -34.64
N VAL A 301 18.61 -6.57 -35.27
CA VAL A 301 18.78 -6.51 -36.72
C VAL A 301 19.72 -7.64 -37.18
N PRO A 302 19.28 -8.50 -38.11
CA PRO A 302 20.08 -9.64 -38.53
C PRO A 302 21.35 -9.20 -39.27
N VAL A 303 22.52 -9.71 -38.87
CA VAL A 303 23.76 -9.48 -39.61
C VAL A 303 23.73 -10.26 -40.93
N ARG A 304 23.72 -9.57 -42.08
CA ARG A 304 23.79 -10.22 -43.40
C ARG A 304 25.08 -11.04 -43.55
N ARG A 305 24.97 -12.37 -43.61
CA ARG A 305 26.06 -13.25 -44.09
C ARG A 305 25.89 -13.53 -45.59
N ARG A 306 27.01 -13.87 -46.27
CA ARG A 306 27.08 -14.17 -47.71
C ARG A 306 26.17 -15.33 -48.19
N CYS A 307 25.63 -16.15 -47.29
CA CYS A 307 24.65 -17.20 -47.60
C CYS A 307 23.60 -17.29 -46.48
N GLY A 308 22.35 -16.89 -46.76
CA GLY A 308 21.18 -17.10 -45.89
C GLY A 308 20.79 -15.93 -44.97
N LEU A 309 19.47 -15.71 -44.83
CA LEU A 309 18.88 -14.86 -43.78
C LEU A 309 18.95 -15.62 -42.46
N THR A 310 19.56 -15.04 -41.43
CA THR A 310 19.41 -15.53 -40.05
C THR A 310 18.00 -15.23 -39.55
N SER A 311 17.38 -16.18 -38.84
CA SER A 311 16.10 -15.94 -38.15
C SER A 311 16.20 -14.72 -37.24
N PRO A 312 15.12 -13.91 -37.13
CA PRO A 312 15.09 -12.77 -36.21
C PRO A 312 15.40 -13.23 -34.78
N VAL A 313 16.29 -12.51 -34.11
CA VAL A 313 16.73 -12.81 -32.73
C VAL A 313 16.10 -11.80 -31.79
N THR A 314 15.53 -12.29 -30.68
CA THR A 314 15.13 -11.41 -29.57
C THR A 314 16.33 -11.16 -28.69
N VAL A 315 16.63 -9.89 -28.41
CA VAL A 315 17.76 -9.47 -27.57
C VAL A 315 17.24 -8.72 -26.34
N TYR A 316 17.82 -9.02 -25.19
CA TYR A 316 17.53 -8.36 -23.92
C TYR A 316 18.77 -7.64 -23.44
N THR A 317 18.67 -6.32 -23.22
CA THR A 317 19.79 -5.45 -22.87
C THR A 317 19.54 -4.75 -21.53
N ALA A 318 20.34 -5.07 -20.51
CA ALA A 318 20.39 -4.37 -19.24
C ALA A 318 21.16 -3.05 -19.35
N VAL A 319 20.53 -1.94 -18.94
CA VAL A 319 21.10 -0.59 -19.03
C VAL A 319 22.33 -0.42 -18.15
N GLY A 320 22.28 -0.86 -16.91
CA GLY A 320 23.33 -0.65 -15.91
C GLY A 320 24.71 -1.17 -16.33
N PRO A 321 24.86 -2.48 -16.65
CA PRO A 321 26.10 -3.03 -17.19
C PRO A 321 26.50 -2.41 -18.53
N ARG A 322 25.53 -2.10 -19.41
CA ARG A 322 25.81 -1.46 -20.70
C ARG A 322 26.46 -0.08 -20.55
N LEU A 323 26.10 0.71 -19.54
CA LEU A 323 26.77 2.00 -19.29
C LEU A 323 28.25 1.84 -18.92
N ARG A 324 28.65 0.69 -18.34
CA ARG A 324 30.06 0.42 -18.01
C ARG A 324 30.93 0.21 -19.25
N THR A 325 30.35 -0.09 -20.41
CA THR A 325 31.10 -0.25 -21.67
C THR A 325 31.48 1.09 -22.30
N VAL A 326 30.94 2.20 -21.80
CA VAL A 326 31.24 3.55 -22.32
C VAL A 326 32.64 3.97 -21.90
N PRO A 327 33.54 4.32 -22.85
CA PRO A 327 34.89 4.76 -22.52
C PRO A 327 34.91 5.95 -21.56
N GLY A 328 35.68 5.85 -20.48
CA GLY A 328 35.81 6.92 -19.48
C GLY A 328 34.65 7.05 -18.48
N ALA A 329 33.63 6.19 -18.55
CA ALA A 329 32.47 6.27 -17.65
C ALA A 329 32.74 5.82 -16.21
N THR A 330 33.85 5.11 -15.95
CA THR A 330 34.14 4.47 -14.65
C THR A 330 34.08 5.42 -13.45
N GLU A 331 34.50 6.68 -13.61
CA GLU A 331 34.44 7.66 -12.52
C GLU A 331 33.01 8.15 -12.24
N LEU A 332 32.20 8.31 -13.29
CA LEU A 332 30.82 8.79 -13.22
C LEU A 332 29.86 7.73 -12.66
N LEU A 333 30.21 6.45 -12.79
CA LEU A 333 29.43 5.31 -12.32
C LEU A 333 29.71 4.95 -10.85
N ARG A 334 30.38 5.83 -10.09
CA ARG A 334 30.67 5.61 -8.67
C ARG A 334 29.58 6.18 -7.77
N GLY A 335 29.31 5.46 -6.67
CA GLY A 335 28.34 5.86 -5.65
C GLY A 335 26.99 6.19 -6.27
N VAL A 336 26.41 7.31 -5.82
CA VAL A 336 25.12 7.82 -6.31
C VAL A 336 25.13 8.23 -7.79
N GLY A 337 26.31 8.47 -8.38
CA GLY A 337 26.46 8.76 -9.80
C GLY A 337 25.99 7.62 -10.71
N TYR A 338 26.10 6.37 -10.23
CA TYR A 338 25.54 5.20 -10.91
C TYR A 338 24.02 5.31 -11.10
N ALA A 339 23.30 5.62 -10.02
CA ALA A 339 21.85 5.79 -10.05
C ALA A 339 21.45 6.92 -11.01
N THR A 340 22.17 8.06 -10.97
CA THR A 340 21.98 9.17 -11.91
C THR A 340 22.11 8.71 -13.36
N ALA A 341 23.18 7.99 -13.69
CA ALA A 341 23.44 7.51 -15.04
C ALA A 341 22.37 6.55 -15.53
N VAL A 342 21.97 5.57 -14.70
CA VAL A 342 20.94 4.58 -15.05
C VAL A 342 19.57 5.21 -15.23
N CYS A 343 19.14 6.08 -14.31
CA CYS A 343 17.86 6.79 -14.43
C CYS A 343 17.84 7.72 -15.66
N ARG A 344 18.95 8.43 -15.94
CA ARG A 344 19.06 9.30 -17.12
C ARG A 344 19.01 8.49 -18.42
N ALA A 345 19.73 7.37 -18.48
CA ALA A 345 19.76 6.50 -19.66
C ALA A 345 18.37 5.93 -19.97
N ASN A 346 17.67 5.40 -18.96
CA ASN A 346 16.30 4.92 -19.14
C ASN A 346 15.32 6.05 -19.52
N THR A 347 15.48 7.25 -18.95
CA THR A 347 14.68 8.42 -19.36
C THR A 347 14.91 8.76 -20.83
N ALA A 348 16.17 8.77 -21.28
CA ALA A 348 16.50 9.04 -22.68
C ALA A 348 15.95 7.97 -23.63
N LEU A 349 16.03 6.68 -23.25
CA LEU A 349 15.43 5.57 -23.98
C LEU A 349 13.91 5.74 -24.09
N ALA A 350 13.24 6.01 -22.97
CA ALA A 350 11.80 6.22 -22.95
C ALA A 350 11.37 7.40 -23.84
N ASP A 351 12.11 8.51 -23.80
CA ASP A 351 11.83 9.69 -24.61
C ASP A 351 11.97 9.40 -26.11
N ILE A 352 13.00 8.64 -26.51
CA ILE A 352 13.20 8.28 -27.91
C ILE A 352 12.15 7.26 -28.36
N VAL A 353 11.88 6.22 -27.58
CA VAL A 353 10.83 5.25 -27.89
C VAL A 353 9.48 5.95 -28.05
N GLN A 354 9.11 6.87 -27.17
CA GLN A 354 7.85 7.61 -27.29
C GLN A 354 7.81 8.56 -28.50
N ARG A 355 8.96 9.13 -28.91
CA ARG A 355 9.04 10.14 -29.96
C ARG A 355 9.19 9.55 -31.37
N GLU A 356 9.96 8.48 -31.50
CA GLU A 356 10.45 7.96 -32.79
C GLU A 356 9.81 6.62 -33.18
N SER A 357 8.91 6.10 -32.35
CA SER A 357 8.23 4.84 -32.61
C SER A 357 6.73 4.94 -32.36
N GLU A 358 5.95 4.09 -33.04
CA GLU A 358 4.54 3.89 -32.74
C GLU A 358 4.43 2.68 -31.80
N GLN A 359 4.14 2.92 -30.52
CA GLN A 359 4.02 1.85 -29.50
C GLN A 359 5.27 0.94 -29.43
N GLY A 360 6.46 1.52 -29.57
CA GLY A 360 7.72 0.80 -29.54
C GLY A 360 8.18 0.27 -30.90
N LEU A 361 7.36 0.35 -31.96
CA LEU A 361 7.72 -0.13 -33.30
C LEU A 361 8.46 0.96 -34.10
N PHE A 362 9.72 0.70 -34.43
CA PHE A 362 10.59 1.59 -35.20
C PHE A 362 10.48 1.35 -36.71
N ALA A 363 10.89 2.33 -37.51
CA ALA A 363 10.86 2.27 -38.96
C ALA A 363 11.71 1.12 -39.56
N ASN A 364 12.70 0.63 -38.82
CA ASN A 364 13.53 -0.52 -39.20
C ASN A 364 12.81 -1.89 -39.01
N GLY A 365 11.56 -1.88 -38.53
CA GLY A 365 10.74 -3.06 -38.25
C GLY A 365 10.99 -3.72 -36.89
N SER A 366 11.96 -3.24 -36.11
CA SER A 366 12.20 -3.71 -34.76
C SER A 366 11.23 -3.05 -33.78
N ARG A 367 10.79 -3.82 -32.79
CA ARG A 367 10.02 -3.35 -31.65
C ARG A 367 10.92 -3.32 -30.41
N ILE A 368 10.92 -2.19 -29.72
CA ILE A 368 11.67 -1.97 -28.48
C ILE A 368 10.66 -1.74 -27.35
N THR A 369 10.74 -2.55 -26.31
CA THR A 369 9.87 -2.46 -25.13
C THR A 369 10.66 -2.69 -23.86
N LEU A 370 10.28 -2.03 -22.76
CA LEU A 370 10.78 -2.35 -21.43
C LEU A 370 10.23 -3.71 -20.99
N ASP A 371 11.12 -4.65 -20.65
CA ASP A 371 10.72 -6.00 -20.25
C ASP A 371 10.83 -6.20 -18.74
N ASP A 372 11.88 -5.69 -18.13
CA ASP A 372 12.10 -5.68 -16.68
C ASP A 372 12.58 -4.29 -16.25
N ALA A 373 12.01 -3.70 -15.19
CA ALA A 373 12.43 -2.39 -14.69
C ALA A 373 13.44 -2.45 -13.54
N PHE A 374 13.76 -3.65 -13.05
CA PHE A 374 14.55 -3.88 -11.85
C PHE A 374 15.89 -4.55 -12.14
N GLU A 375 15.92 -5.59 -12.97
CA GLU A 375 17.15 -6.34 -13.22
C GLU A 375 18.18 -5.50 -14.00
N GLY A 376 19.44 -5.47 -13.55
CA GLY A 376 20.54 -4.76 -14.22
C GLY A 376 20.26 -3.29 -14.54
N GLY A 377 19.40 -2.64 -13.75
CA GLY A 377 19.03 -1.24 -13.90
C GLY A 377 17.97 -0.96 -14.98
N GLY A 378 17.29 -2.01 -15.44
CA GLY A 378 16.25 -1.97 -16.47
C GLY A 378 16.71 -2.73 -17.72
N VAL A 379 15.90 -3.70 -18.13
CA VAL A 379 16.12 -4.55 -19.30
C VAL A 379 15.17 -4.15 -20.42
N TRP A 380 15.76 -3.74 -21.54
CA TRP A 380 15.03 -3.43 -22.77
C TRP A 380 15.09 -4.62 -23.72
N ARG A 381 13.93 -4.99 -24.26
CA ARG A 381 13.75 -6.07 -25.22
C ARG A 381 13.64 -5.47 -26.62
N SER A 382 14.50 -5.94 -27.51
CA SER A 382 14.46 -5.64 -28.95
C SER A 382 14.18 -6.90 -29.73
N HIS A 383 13.17 -6.89 -30.61
CA HIS A 383 12.80 -8.04 -31.45
C HIS A 383 12.06 -7.60 -32.71
N TYR A 384 11.85 -8.52 -33.65
CA TYR A 384 10.89 -8.32 -34.73
C TYR A 384 9.55 -8.92 -34.32
N PRO A 385 8.48 -8.11 -34.18
CA PRO A 385 7.17 -8.63 -33.78
C PRO A 385 6.58 -9.51 -34.89
N GLY A 386 5.85 -10.55 -34.49
CA GLY A 386 5.03 -11.34 -35.42
C GLY A 386 3.67 -10.68 -35.65
N ASP A 387 2.97 -11.11 -36.71
CA ASP A 387 1.66 -10.54 -37.11
C ASP A 387 0.57 -10.60 -36.02
N ALA A 388 0.71 -11.48 -35.04
CA ALA A 388 -0.23 -11.69 -33.93
C ALA A 388 0.11 -10.91 -32.64
N GLU A 389 1.24 -10.19 -32.60
CA GLU A 389 1.69 -9.53 -31.36
C GLU A 389 0.96 -8.21 -31.12
N ALA A 390 -0.04 -8.25 -30.23
CA ALA A 390 -0.88 -7.11 -29.89
C ALA A 390 -0.07 -5.89 -29.39
N PRO A 391 -0.45 -4.68 -29.81
CA PRO A 391 0.20 -3.46 -29.33
C PRO A 391 -0.08 -3.20 -27.85
N GLY A 392 0.90 -2.64 -27.15
CA GLY A 392 0.82 -2.25 -25.74
C GLY A 392 1.69 -1.03 -25.45
N ASP A 393 1.62 -0.49 -24.23
CA ASP A 393 2.52 0.58 -23.79
C ASP A 393 3.96 0.03 -23.70
N PRO A 394 4.91 0.53 -24.51
CA PRO A 394 6.29 0.02 -24.54
C PRO A 394 7.07 0.32 -23.26
N LEU A 395 6.56 1.16 -22.36
CA LEU A 395 7.22 1.53 -21.10
C LEU A 395 6.72 0.74 -19.89
N VAL A 396 5.69 -0.10 -20.06
CA VAL A 396 5.21 -1.00 -19.00
C VAL A 396 6.04 -2.29 -19.05
N PRO A 397 6.75 -2.68 -17.97
CA PRO A 397 7.52 -3.92 -17.91
C PRO A 397 6.62 -5.13 -18.19
N ALA A 398 6.91 -5.86 -19.25
CA ALA A 398 6.06 -6.96 -19.72
C ALA A 398 6.49 -8.35 -19.22
N GLY A 399 7.73 -8.52 -18.75
CA GLY A 399 8.26 -9.81 -18.27
C GLY A 399 8.17 -10.94 -19.30
N ARG A 400 8.24 -10.63 -20.60
CA ARG A 400 8.06 -11.60 -21.69
C ARG A 400 9.23 -12.58 -21.76
N GLY A 401 10.42 -12.17 -21.31
CA GLY A 401 11.57 -13.04 -21.24
C GLY A 401 11.31 -14.27 -20.36
N TRP A 402 10.89 -14.05 -19.11
CA TRP A 402 10.49 -15.12 -18.20
C TRP A 402 9.26 -15.89 -18.69
N ALA A 403 8.22 -15.19 -19.17
CA ALA A 403 7.00 -15.84 -19.66
C ALA A 403 7.28 -16.83 -20.80
N ALA A 404 8.13 -16.46 -21.76
CA ALA A 404 8.53 -17.34 -22.86
C ALA A 404 9.34 -18.56 -22.37
N ALA A 405 10.18 -18.38 -21.35
CA ALA A 405 10.98 -19.46 -20.77
C ALA A 405 10.15 -20.50 -19.98
N MET A 406 8.95 -20.12 -19.52
CA MET A 406 8.01 -21.05 -18.89
C MET A 406 7.31 -21.98 -19.88
N GLY A 407 7.45 -21.73 -21.20
CA GLY A 407 6.80 -22.48 -22.27
C GLY A 407 5.30 -22.22 -22.31
N GLU A 408 4.84 -21.50 -23.34
CA GLU A 408 3.40 -21.43 -23.65
C GLU A 408 2.93 -22.82 -24.12
N GLY A 409 2.56 -23.70 -23.18
CA GLY A 409 1.55 -24.70 -23.48
C GLY A 409 0.23 -23.97 -23.74
N PRO A 410 -0.60 -24.39 -24.72
CA PRO A 410 -1.94 -23.85 -24.82
C PRO A 410 -2.60 -24.05 -23.46
N GLU A 411 -3.07 -22.97 -22.84
CA GLU A 411 -3.89 -23.03 -21.65
C GLU A 411 -5.05 -23.99 -21.96
N THR A 412 -4.92 -25.24 -21.54
CA THR A 412 -6.11 -26.04 -21.29
C THR A 412 -6.68 -25.38 -20.06
N GLU A 413 -7.59 -24.42 -20.28
CA GLU A 413 -8.32 -23.67 -19.25
C GLU A 413 -8.90 -24.70 -18.28
N ALA A 414 -8.16 -25.00 -17.20
CA ALA A 414 -8.64 -25.88 -16.17
C ALA A 414 -9.88 -25.21 -15.57
N GLU A 415 -10.99 -25.94 -15.49
CA GLU A 415 -12.19 -25.46 -14.82
C GLU A 415 -11.82 -25.00 -13.40
N LEU A 416 -12.05 -23.72 -13.14
CA LEU A 416 -11.73 -23.15 -11.84
C LEU A 416 -12.81 -23.48 -10.83
N THR A 417 -12.41 -23.84 -9.62
CA THR A 417 -13.31 -23.88 -8.48
C THR A 417 -13.61 -22.45 -8.01
N PRO A 418 -14.87 -22.10 -7.68
CA PRO A 418 -15.19 -20.80 -7.09
C PRO A 418 -14.34 -20.50 -5.85
N VAL A 419 -13.93 -19.26 -5.68
CA VAL A 419 -13.10 -18.83 -4.54
C VAL A 419 -14.00 -18.21 -3.47
N ASP A 420 -13.84 -18.69 -2.23
CA ASP A 420 -14.43 -18.01 -1.07
C ASP A 420 -13.53 -16.85 -0.66
N LEU A 421 -13.99 -15.62 -0.92
CA LEU A 421 -13.38 -14.45 -0.31
C LEU A 421 -13.66 -14.49 1.19
N PRO A 422 -12.63 -14.33 2.05
CA PRO A 422 -12.83 -14.28 3.48
C PRO A 422 -13.88 -13.21 3.83
N LEU A 423 -14.75 -13.52 4.81
CA LEU A 423 -15.64 -12.51 5.38
C LEU A 423 -14.79 -11.28 5.74
N ALA A 424 -15.26 -10.09 5.40
CA ALA A 424 -14.52 -8.88 5.71
C ALA A 424 -14.39 -8.75 7.24
N ASP A 425 -13.23 -9.13 7.76
CA ASP A 425 -12.83 -8.92 9.16
C ASP A 425 -12.41 -7.45 9.29
N GLY A 426 -13.40 -6.58 9.42
CA GLY A 426 -13.16 -5.16 9.57
C GLY A 426 -14.33 -4.48 10.26
N ALA A 427 -14.00 -3.59 11.20
CA ALA A 427 -14.89 -2.73 11.99
C ALA A 427 -15.80 -1.77 11.16
N ILE A 428 -15.98 -2.03 9.86
CA ILE A 428 -16.82 -1.28 8.92
C ILE A 428 -18.19 -1.94 8.77
N LEU A 429 -18.26 -3.28 8.78
CA LEU A 429 -19.51 -4.02 8.58
C LEU A 429 -20.15 -4.34 9.93
N GLY A 430 -21.23 -3.64 10.27
CA GLY A 430 -21.98 -3.85 11.51
C GLY A 430 -21.23 -3.39 12.77
N PRO A 431 -21.01 -2.08 12.96
CA PRO A 431 -20.28 -1.55 14.10
C PRO A 431 -20.99 -1.83 15.43
N VAL A 432 -20.19 -1.97 16.50
CA VAL A 432 -20.71 -2.01 17.86
C VAL A 432 -21.05 -0.58 18.30
N GLU A 433 -22.33 -0.30 18.52
CA GLU A 433 -22.85 1.02 18.88
C GLU A 433 -23.06 1.11 20.40
N LEU A 434 -22.34 1.99 21.08
CA LEU A 434 -22.57 2.28 22.49
C LEU A 434 -23.78 3.22 22.63
N LEU A 435 -24.88 2.74 23.21
CA LEU A 435 -26.08 3.53 23.42
C LEU A 435 -26.04 4.32 24.74
N ARG A 436 -25.46 3.72 25.77
CA ARG A 436 -25.40 4.32 27.11
C ARG A 436 -24.25 3.72 27.92
N ALA A 437 -23.49 4.57 28.59
CA ALA A 437 -22.58 4.16 29.65
C ALA A 437 -22.71 5.17 30.80
N ASP A 438 -23.40 4.77 31.86
CA ASP A 438 -23.53 5.57 33.08
C ASP A 438 -22.83 4.87 34.25
N GLY A 439 -22.96 5.41 35.46
CA GLY A 439 -22.34 4.87 36.67
C GLY A 439 -22.94 3.54 37.15
N GLU A 440 -24.07 3.10 36.60
CA GLU A 440 -24.78 1.88 37.02
C GLU A 440 -24.76 0.78 35.96
N LYS A 441 -24.87 1.14 34.68
CA LYS A 441 -25.02 0.20 33.56
C LYS A 441 -24.38 0.66 32.26
N ILE A 442 -24.05 -0.33 31.43
CA ILE A 442 -23.58 -0.15 30.05
C ILE A 442 -24.57 -0.85 29.11
N VAL A 443 -25.02 -0.13 28.09
CA VAL A 443 -25.94 -0.61 27.05
C VAL A 443 -25.33 -0.37 25.70
N TRP A 444 -25.22 -1.42 24.90
CA TRP A 444 -24.68 -1.34 23.54
C TRP A 444 -25.47 -2.23 22.59
N ARG A 445 -25.31 -1.98 21.30
CA ARG A 445 -25.94 -2.73 20.22
C ARG A 445 -24.89 -3.26 19.26
N LEU A 446 -25.17 -4.43 18.70
CA LEU A 446 -24.37 -4.98 17.62
C LEU A 446 -25.24 -5.88 16.73
N PRO A 447 -24.98 -5.92 15.42
CA PRO A 447 -25.55 -6.95 14.57
C PRO A 447 -24.83 -8.27 14.78
N LEU A 448 -25.59 -9.36 14.77
CA LEU A 448 -25.05 -10.69 14.80
C LEU A 448 -24.39 -11.01 13.45
N ARG A 449 -23.12 -11.39 13.44
CA ARG A 449 -22.38 -11.76 12.22
C ARG A 449 -22.47 -13.26 11.98
N LEU A 450 -22.29 -13.71 10.74
CA LEU A 450 -22.21 -15.14 10.41
C LEU A 450 -21.10 -15.85 11.19
N ALA A 451 -19.93 -15.19 11.34
CA ALA A 451 -18.83 -15.69 12.16
C ALA A 451 -19.23 -15.88 13.64
N HIS A 452 -20.14 -15.05 14.17
CA HIS A 452 -20.66 -15.20 15.54
C HIS A 452 -21.55 -16.43 15.67
N LEU A 453 -22.36 -16.70 14.64
CA LEU A 453 -23.24 -17.87 14.58
C LEU A 453 -22.45 -19.18 14.46
N ILE A 454 -21.50 -19.25 13.53
CA ILE A 454 -20.66 -20.44 13.30
C ILE A 454 -19.76 -20.71 14.50
N GLY A 455 -19.10 -19.68 15.02
CA GLY A 455 -18.12 -19.82 16.11
C GLY A 455 -18.73 -19.87 17.51
N GLY A 456 -20.03 -19.63 17.66
CA GLY A 456 -20.66 -19.44 18.97
C GLY A 456 -19.99 -18.30 19.76
N LEU A 457 -19.73 -17.18 19.09
CA LEU A 457 -18.97 -16.05 19.64
C LEU A 457 -19.87 -14.84 19.85
N LEU A 458 -19.62 -14.07 20.91
CA LEU A 458 -20.26 -12.76 21.13
C LEU A 458 -19.21 -11.72 21.50
N PRO A 459 -18.90 -10.75 20.63
CA PRO A 459 -17.99 -9.67 20.98
C PRO A 459 -18.59 -8.77 22.07
N LEU A 460 -17.75 -8.34 23.00
CA LEU A 460 -18.08 -7.41 24.05
C LEU A 460 -17.61 -6.00 23.66
N HIS A 461 -18.34 -4.99 24.14
CA HIS A 461 -17.88 -3.61 24.02
C HIS A 461 -16.61 -3.39 24.86
N PRO A 462 -15.58 -2.68 24.39
CA PRO A 462 -14.31 -2.52 25.10
C PRO A 462 -14.47 -2.05 26.55
N ALA A 463 -15.37 -1.09 26.80
CA ALA A 463 -15.65 -0.61 28.16
C ALA A 463 -16.13 -1.71 29.12
N VAL A 464 -16.86 -2.72 28.63
CA VAL A 464 -17.31 -3.87 29.42
C VAL A 464 -16.15 -4.84 29.64
N SER A 465 -15.37 -5.11 28.58
CA SER A 465 -14.21 -5.99 28.64
C SER A 465 -13.16 -5.52 29.63
N SER A 466 -12.75 -4.24 29.57
CA SER A 466 -11.74 -3.68 30.46
C SER A 466 -12.20 -3.65 31.93
N GLU A 467 -13.50 -3.48 32.19
CA GLU A 467 -14.04 -3.48 33.55
C GLU A 467 -14.18 -4.88 34.13
N LEU A 468 -14.66 -5.84 33.34
CA LEU A 468 -14.70 -7.26 33.73
C LEU A 468 -13.29 -7.83 33.93
N CYS A 469 -12.33 -7.46 33.07
CA CYS A 469 -10.93 -7.88 33.20
C CYS A 469 -10.33 -7.39 34.53
N ARG A 470 -10.54 -6.11 34.86
CA ARG A 470 -10.07 -5.52 36.13
C ARG A 470 -10.70 -6.15 37.38
N SER A 471 -11.97 -6.53 37.31
CA SER A 471 -12.72 -7.02 38.47
C SER A 471 -12.65 -8.53 38.67
N HIS A 472 -12.55 -9.31 37.60
CA HIS A 472 -12.67 -10.77 37.64
C HIS A 472 -11.54 -11.52 36.90
N GLY A 473 -10.55 -10.79 36.38
CA GLY A 473 -9.40 -11.34 35.66
C GLY A 473 -9.68 -11.65 34.17
N ARG A 474 -8.64 -12.09 33.46
CA ARG A 474 -8.65 -12.32 32.00
C ARG A 474 -9.53 -13.48 31.53
N ARG A 475 -9.89 -14.40 32.43
CA ARG A 475 -10.76 -15.55 32.15
C ARG A 475 -11.80 -15.67 33.25
N THR A 476 -13.05 -15.48 32.89
CA THR A 476 -14.17 -15.62 33.82
C THR A 476 -15.36 -16.31 33.15
N LYS A 477 -16.39 -16.68 33.91
CA LYS A 477 -17.63 -17.26 33.38
C LYS A 477 -18.78 -16.31 33.66
N LEU A 478 -19.45 -15.86 32.60
CA LEU A 478 -20.61 -14.97 32.69
C LEU A 478 -21.91 -15.73 32.43
N ARG A 479 -23.00 -15.22 32.97
CA ARG A 479 -24.36 -15.67 32.65
C ARG A 479 -24.90 -14.81 31.51
N LEU A 480 -25.24 -15.43 30.39
CA LEU A 480 -25.96 -14.80 29.29
C LEU A 480 -27.45 -15.02 29.48
N LEU A 481 -28.23 -13.93 29.50
CA LEU A 481 -29.68 -13.96 29.67
C LEU A 481 -30.34 -13.44 28.39
N LEU A 482 -30.83 -14.37 27.56
CA LEU A 482 -31.39 -14.05 26.25
C LEU A 482 -32.90 -13.89 26.34
N ARG A 483 -33.40 -12.72 25.91
CA ARG A 483 -34.82 -12.40 25.79
C ARG A 483 -35.17 -12.22 24.31
N HIS A 484 -35.78 -13.25 23.74
CA HIS A 484 -36.38 -13.21 22.41
C HIS A 484 -37.90 -13.23 22.56
N ALA A 485 -38.62 -12.42 21.76
CA ALA A 485 -40.05 -12.19 21.96
C ALA A 485 -40.94 -13.36 21.48
N GLU A 486 -40.37 -14.38 20.83
CA GLU A 486 -41.09 -15.56 20.37
C GLU A 486 -41.16 -16.62 21.49
N ALA A 487 -42.37 -17.09 21.77
CA ALA A 487 -42.62 -18.02 22.87
C ALA A 487 -41.99 -19.39 22.59
N GLY A 488 -41.17 -19.89 23.54
CA GLY A 488 -40.80 -21.31 23.58
C GLY A 488 -39.30 -21.64 23.51
N LEU A 489 -38.38 -20.69 23.73
CA LEU A 489 -36.95 -21.06 23.84
C LEU A 489 -36.73 -22.03 25.01
N PRO A 490 -35.94 -23.11 24.82
CA PRO A 490 -35.59 -24.00 25.91
C PRO A 490 -34.81 -23.23 26.99
N GLN A 491 -34.98 -23.59 28.26
CA GLN A 491 -34.36 -22.89 29.38
C GLN A 491 -32.82 -22.80 29.25
N SER A 492 -32.21 -23.78 28.59
CA SER A 492 -30.78 -23.83 28.27
C SER A 492 -30.32 -22.78 27.25
N GLU A 493 -31.20 -22.25 26.41
CA GLU A 493 -30.90 -21.17 25.45
C GLU A 493 -31.17 -19.79 26.07
N ILE A 494 -32.15 -19.70 26.98
CA ILE A 494 -32.50 -18.47 27.71
C ILE A 494 -31.42 -18.09 28.72
N VAL A 495 -30.85 -19.07 29.43
CA VAL A 495 -29.82 -18.85 30.45
C VAL A 495 -28.60 -19.71 30.16
N GLN A 496 -27.52 -19.08 29.71
CA GLN A 496 -26.29 -19.77 29.34
C GLN A 496 -25.15 -19.36 30.26
N LYS A 497 -24.28 -20.31 30.65
CA LYS A 497 -23.02 -20.01 31.34
C LYS A 497 -21.89 -20.10 30.32
N VAL A 498 -21.34 -18.96 29.94
CA VAL A 498 -20.36 -18.86 28.85
C VAL A 498 -19.02 -18.37 29.37
N PRO A 499 -17.90 -18.95 28.94
CA PRO A 499 -16.57 -18.40 29.19
C PRO A 499 -16.43 -17.03 28.52
N ALA A 500 -15.81 -16.10 29.25
CA ALA A 500 -15.38 -14.81 28.75
C ALA A 500 -13.85 -14.82 28.62
N GLU A 501 -13.37 -14.52 27.42
CA GLU A 501 -11.96 -14.27 27.13
C GLU A 501 -11.78 -12.76 27.06
N LEU A 502 -11.08 -12.21 28.05
CA LEU A 502 -10.95 -10.79 28.27
C LEU A 502 -9.49 -10.36 28.14
N ASP A 503 -9.29 -9.29 27.39
CA ASP A 503 -8.04 -8.56 27.25
C ASP A 503 -8.30 -7.07 27.56
N ASP A 504 -7.24 -6.27 27.66
CA ASP A 504 -7.35 -4.87 28.10
C ASP A 504 -8.13 -4.00 27.09
N ASP A 505 -8.09 -4.34 25.80
CA ASP A 505 -8.73 -3.60 24.69
C ASP A 505 -9.77 -4.42 23.88
N SER A 506 -9.95 -5.70 24.19
CA SER A 506 -10.91 -6.55 23.48
C SER A 506 -11.46 -7.65 24.40
N GLY A 507 -12.69 -8.08 24.16
CA GLY A 507 -13.24 -9.21 24.88
C GLY A 507 -14.36 -9.87 24.11
N ARG A 508 -14.52 -11.17 24.33
CA ARG A 508 -15.57 -11.97 23.71
C ARG A 508 -16.07 -13.04 24.66
N LEU A 509 -17.33 -13.41 24.50
CA LEU A 509 -17.85 -14.64 25.05
C LEU A 509 -17.71 -15.74 24.01
N THR A 510 -17.31 -16.93 24.44
CA THR A 510 -17.15 -18.10 23.57
C THR A 510 -18.10 -19.21 24.01
N GLY A 511 -18.48 -20.09 23.08
CA GLY A 511 -19.42 -21.18 23.36
C GLY A 511 -20.87 -20.72 23.58
N VAL A 512 -21.27 -19.58 22.98
CA VAL A 512 -22.65 -19.11 22.96
C VAL A 512 -23.48 -20.02 22.04
N VAL A 513 -24.57 -20.56 22.57
CA VAL A 513 -25.56 -21.33 21.81
C VAL A 513 -26.64 -20.37 21.32
N TRP A 514 -26.61 -20.06 20.02
CA TRP A 514 -27.59 -19.16 19.41
C TRP A 514 -28.92 -19.87 19.13
N PRO A 515 -30.08 -19.26 19.45
CA PRO A 515 -31.39 -19.78 19.05
C PRO A 515 -31.52 -19.98 17.54
N GLY A 516 -32.33 -20.96 17.10
CA GLY A 516 -32.43 -21.38 15.68
C GLY A 516 -32.97 -20.32 14.71
N ASP A 517 -33.74 -19.37 15.22
CA ASP A 517 -34.31 -18.22 14.52
C ASP A 517 -33.33 -17.04 14.35
N PHE A 518 -32.16 -17.07 15.01
CA PHE A 518 -31.14 -16.03 14.85
C PHE A 518 -30.42 -16.15 13.49
N PHE A 519 -30.19 -15.01 12.83
CA PHE A 519 -29.63 -14.93 11.48
C PHE A 519 -28.58 -13.80 11.37
N PRO A 520 -27.67 -13.85 10.38
CA PRO A 520 -26.71 -12.76 10.14
C PRO A 520 -27.43 -11.43 9.88
N GLY A 521 -27.05 -10.40 10.63
CA GLY A 521 -27.65 -9.07 10.60
C GLY A 521 -28.68 -8.83 11.70
N LEU A 522 -29.13 -9.83 12.44
CA LEU A 522 -30.06 -9.62 13.56
C LEU A 522 -29.47 -8.65 14.60
N MET A 523 -30.20 -7.58 14.92
CA MET A 523 -29.74 -6.58 15.88
C MET A 523 -29.96 -7.05 17.32
N LEU A 524 -28.86 -7.15 18.06
CA LEU A 524 -28.86 -7.45 19.48
C LEU A 524 -28.68 -6.17 20.28
N GLU A 525 -29.52 -5.97 21.30
CA GLU A 525 -29.29 -4.99 22.35
C GLU A 525 -28.78 -5.70 23.60
N LEU A 526 -27.63 -5.29 24.09
CA LEU A 526 -26.95 -5.87 25.23
C LEU A 526 -26.93 -4.88 26.38
N ARG A 527 -27.18 -5.39 27.58
CA ARG A 527 -27.19 -4.63 28.82
C ARG A 527 -26.36 -5.35 29.87
N TRP A 528 -25.46 -4.60 30.50
CA TRP A 528 -24.65 -5.09 31.59
C TRP A 528 -24.67 -4.08 32.73
N SER A 529 -25.05 -4.53 33.92
CA SER A 529 -24.96 -3.73 35.15
C SER A 529 -23.54 -3.85 35.70
N ARG A 530 -22.93 -2.73 36.06
CA ARG A 530 -21.54 -2.72 36.54
C ARG A 530 -21.40 -3.60 37.78
N GLY A 531 -20.43 -4.51 37.77
CA GLY A 531 -20.18 -5.48 38.85
C GLY A 531 -21.07 -6.73 38.82
N ASP A 532 -22.04 -6.82 37.90
CA ASP A 532 -22.84 -8.04 37.74
C ASP A 532 -22.09 -9.09 36.91
N MET A 533 -22.40 -10.37 37.15
CA MET A 533 -21.90 -11.52 36.41
C MET A 533 -22.85 -11.97 35.31
N ALA A 534 -23.86 -11.15 34.99
CA ALA A 534 -24.87 -11.43 33.98
C ALA A 534 -24.94 -10.35 32.90
N ILE A 535 -24.99 -10.77 31.63
CA ILE A 535 -25.25 -9.91 30.47
C ILE A 535 -26.63 -10.25 29.91
N HIS A 536 -27.48 -9.24 29.77
CA HIS A 536 -28.81 -9.39 29.19
C HIS A 536 -28.78 -9.07 27.70
N ILE A 537 -29.32 -9.97 26.87
CA ILE A 537 -29.53 -9.76 25.44
C ILE A 537 -31.03 -9.62 25.18
N ALA A 538 -31.40 -8.65 24.37
CA ALA A 538 -32.75 -8.50 23.85
C ALA A 538 -32.73 -8.26 22.34
N THR A 539 -33.77 -8.76 21.66
CA THR A 539 -34.08 -8.44 20.25
C THR A 539 -35.33 -7.58 20.18
N THR A 540 -35.39 -6.65 19.23
CA THR A 540 -36.56 -5.79 19.03
C THR A 540 -37.41 -6.31 17.89
N ARG A 541 -38.70 -6.56 18.14
CA ARG A 541 -39.65 -6.98 17.11
C ARG A 541 -40.02 -5.79 16.21
N LEU A 542 -40.11 -6.01 14.91
CA LEU A 542 -40.62 -5.03 13.96
C LEU A 542 -42.15 -4.95 14.05
N GLU A 543 -42.71 -3.76 13.82
CA GLU A 543 -44.17 -3.55 13.80
C GLU A 543 -44.85 -4.40 12.72
N GLN A 544 -44.17 -4.61 11.59
CA GLN A 544 -44.59 -5.46 10.49
C GLN A 544 -43.41 -6.34 10.06
N PRO A 545 -43.57 -7.66 9.86
CA PRO A 545 -42.52 -8.51 9.32
C PRO A 545 -42.13 -8.10 7.89
N HIS A 546 -40.85 -8.15 7.56
CA HIS A 546 -40.30 -7.83 6.25
C HIS A 546 -39.93 -9.11 5.49
N LEU A 547 -40.25 -9.21 4.20
CA LEU A 547 -39.79 -10.30 3.35
C LEU A 547 -38.47 -9.89 2.67
N VAL A 548 -37.39 -10.59 2.97
CA VAL A 548 -36.08 -10.40 2.31
C VAL A 548 -35.70 -11.71 1.63
N GLY A 549 -35.70 -11.72 0.29
CA GLY A 549 -35.60 -12.96 -0.47
C GLY A 549 -36.79 -13.87 -0.19
N ASP A 550 -36.53 -15.08 0.31
CA ASP A 550 -37.51 -16.07 0.74
C ASP A 550 -37.78 -16.06 2.25
N ARG A 551 -37.07 -15.22 3.02
CA ARG A 551 -37.14 -15.17 4.48
C ARG A 551 -38.05 -14.05 4.98
N VAL A 552 -38.98 -14.40 5.86
CA VAL A 552 -39.77 -13.43 6.64
C VAL A 552 -39.00 -13.05 7.90
N ILE A 553 -38.65 -11.77 8.03
CA ILE A 553 -37.88 -11.20 9.15
C ILE A 553 -38.82 -10.39 10.04
N GLY A 554 -39.07 -10.88 11.26
CA GLY A 554 -39.93 -10.24 12.25
C GLY A 554 -39.22 -9.29 13.23
N HIS A 555 -37.89 -9.15 13.15
CA HIS A 555 -37.06 -8.44 14.14
C HIS A 555 -36.10 -7.46 13.49
N CYS A 556 -35.70 -6.41 14.22
CA CYS A 556 -34.76 -5.39 13.72
C CYS A 556 -33.45 -6.04 13.26
N PHE A 557 -32.96 -5.62 12.10
CA PHE A 557 -31.75 -6.15 11.49
C PHE A 557 -30.93 -5.06 10.80
N ASP A 558 -29.65 -5.33 10.60
CA ASP A 558 -28.73 -4.54 9.79
C ASP A 558 -28.77 -5.06 8.34
N PRO A 559 -29.22 -4.24 7.37
CA PRO A 559 -29.39 -4.68 5.98
C PRO A 559 -28.04 -4.89 5.26
N CYS A 560 -26.97 -4.24 5.72
CA CYS A 560 -25.63 -4.41 5.16
C CYS A 560 -25.07 -5.77 5.54
N VAL A 561 -25.15 -6.14 6.83
CA VAL A 561 -24.70 -7.44 7.33
C VAL A 561 -25.54 -8.56 6.71
N LEU A 562 -26.87 -8.42 6.70
CA LEU A 562 -27.77 -9.40 6.10
C LEU A 562 -27.43 -9.63 4.62
N THR A 563 -27.22 -8.56 3.86
CA THR A 563 -26.89 -8.69 2.43
C THR A 563 -25.58 -9.43 2.21
N ARG A 564 -24.52 -9.07 2.96
CA ARG A 564 -23.19 -9.66 2.82
C ARG A 564 -23.10 -11.11 3.31
N GLU A 565 -23.76 -11.43 4.42
CA GLU A 565 -23.47 -12.65 5.19
C GLU A 565 -24.60 -13.70 5.17
N ASP A 566 -25.76 -13.37 4.58
CA ASP A 566 -26.85 -14.33 4.27
C ASP A 566 -26.85 -14.71 2.78
N ALA A 567 -25.67 -14.64 2.13
CA ALA A 567 -25.48 -14.96 0.72
C ALA A 567 -25.66 -16.48 0.45
N PRO A 568 -25.99 -16.92 -0.77
CA PRO A 568 -26.04 -18.35 -1.09
C PRO A 568 -24.75 -19.07 -0.70
N GLY A 569 -24.87 -20.24 -0.07
CA GLY A 569 -23.73 -20.99 0.48
C GLY A 569 -23.27 -20.54 1.88
N SER A 570 -23.86 -19.48 2.44
CA SER A 570 -23.63 -19.03 3.82
C SER A 570 -24.73 -19.56 4.74
N GLY A 571 -24.36 -20.39 5.71
CA GLY A 571 -25.27 -20.99 6.68
C GLY A 571 -24.64 -21.09 8.07
N ARG A 572 -25.44 -21.47 9.06
CA ARG A 572 -25.02 -21.51 10.48
C ARG A 572 -23.87 -22.49 10.77
N SER A 573 -23.62 -23.43 9.87
CA SER A 573 -22.59 -24.46 10.03
C SER A 573 -21.43 -24.32 9.06
N ASP A 574 -21.60 -23.60 7.95
CA ASP A 574 -20.61 -23.51 6.88
C ASP A 574 -20.81 -22.25 6.04
N ASP A 575 -19.74 -21.78 5.40
CA ASP A 575 -19.73 -20.64 4.50
C ASP A 575 -18.88 -20.97 3.27
N THR A 576 -19.49 -21.62 2.28
CA THR A 576 -18.76 -22.13 1.10
C THR A 576 -19.44 -21.82 -0.23
N ALA A 577 -18.63 -21.45 -1.23
CA ALA A 577 -19.04 -21.32 -2.63
C ALA A 577 -19.00 -22.65 -3.39
N ALA A 578 -18.40 -23.70 -2.79
CA ALA A 578 -18.24 -25.00 -3.44
C ALA A 578 -19.61 -25.66 -3.68
N GLY A 579 -19.81 -26.19 -4.89
CA GLY A 579 -21.06 -26.86 -5.27
C GLY A 579 -22.23 -25.93 -5.65
N LEU A 580 -22.04 -24.60 -5.59
CA LEU A 580 -23.06 -23.65 -6.05
C LEU A 580 -23.17 -23.66 -7.58
N GLY A 581 -24.41 -23.70 -8.08
CA GLY A 581 -24.67 -23.51 -9.51
C GLY A 581 -24.42 -22.05 -9.95
N PRO A 582 -24.27 -21.77 -11.26
CA PRO A 582 -23.94 -20.43 -11.78
C PRO A 582 -24.84 -19.30 -11.26
N ARG A 583 -26.15 -19.53 -11.12
CA ARG A 583 -27.10 -18.55 -10.56
C ARG A 583 -26.80 -18.20 -9.11
N GLN A 584 -26.58 -19.20 -8.27
CA GLN A 584 -26.27 -19.01 -6.85
C GLN A 584 -24.90 -18.35 -6.68
N LEU A 585 -23.94 -18.70 -7.53
CA LEU A 585 -22.61 -18.12 -7.53
C LEU A 585 -22.62 -16.64 -7.93
N VAL A 586 -23.40 -16.25 -8.95
CA VAL A 586 -23.64 -14.83 -9.29
C VAL A 586 -24.20 -14.07 -8.09
N MET A 587 -25.28 -14.57 -7.48
CA MET A 587 -25.91 -13.93 -6.32
C MET A 587 -24.96 -13.79 -5.13
N ARG A 588 -24.18 -14.85 -4.84
CA ARG A 588 -23.14 -14.82 -3.79
C ARG A 588 -22.09 -13.77 -4.09
N THR A 589 -21.59 -13.74 -5.31
CA THR A 589 -20.51 -12.82 -5.73
C THR A 589 -20.97 -11.37 -5.68
N VAL A 590 -22.15 -11.04 -6.20
CA VAL A 590 -22.70 -9.67 -6.14
C VAL A 590 -22.87 -9.20 -4.70
N ARG A 591 -23.48 -10.03 -3.85
CA ARG A 591 -23.75 -9.69 -2.43
C ARG A 591 -22.48 -9.55 -1.59
N ARG A 592 -21.46 -10.38 -1.83
CA ARG A 592 -20.20 -10.37 -1.06
C ARG A 592 -19.17 -9.38 -1.57
N CYS A 593 -19.06 -9.21 -2.88
CA CYS A 593 -18.00 -8.43 -3.52
C CYS A 593 -18.47 -7.04 -3.96
N GLY A 594 -19.79 -6.85 -4.10
CA GLY A 594 -20.36 -5.59 -4.53
C GLY A 594 -20.11 -4.44 -3.55
N LEU A 595 -20.05 -3.23 -4.10
CA LEU A 595 -20.14 -1.98 -3.36
C LEU A 595 -21.46 -1.96 -2.60
N LEU A 596 -21.39 -1.87 -1.26
CA LEU A 596 -22.55 -1.94 -0.39
C LEU A 596 -23.00 -0.54 0.01
N THR A 597 -24.26 -0.20 -0.26
CA THR A 597 -24.90 1.03 0.20
C THR A 597 -25.48 0.85 1.60
N LEU A 598 -25.77 1.95 2.31
CA LEU A 598 -26.24 1.91 3.69
C LEU A 598 -27.61 1.21 3.87
N ASP A 599 -28.43 1.18 2.83
CA ASP A 599 -29.70 0.46 2.77
C ASP A 599 -29.55 -1.03 2.39
N GLY A 600 -28.31 -1.51 2.23
CA GLY A 600 -28.01 -2.91 1.93
C GLY A 600 -28.09 -3.27 0.45
N HIS A 601 -28.11 -2.30 -0.48
CA HIS A 601 -27.95 -2.64 -1.90
C HIS A 601 -26.48 -2.99 -2.19
N ALA A 602 -26.26 -4.08 -2.90
CA ALA A 602 -24.92 -4.50 -3.31
C ALA A 602 -24.78 -4.35 -4.83
N LEU A 603 -23.85 -3.52 -5.28
CA LEU A 603 -23.62 -3.23 -6.70
C LEU A 603 -22.26 -3.75 -7.16
N LEU A 604 -22.24 -4.56 -8.20
CA LEU A 604 -21.01 -5.11 -8.77
C LEU A 604 -20.91 -4.74 -10.25
N ASP A 605 -19.72 -4.37 -10.72
CA ASP A 605 -19.48 -4.24 -12.16
C ASP A 605 -19.66 -5.61 -12.84
N ARG A 606 -20.57 -5.65 -13.82
CA ARG A 606 -20.88 -6.87 -14.58
C ARG A 606 -19.63 -7.48 -15.21
N SER A 607 -18.73 -6.65 -15.76
CA SER A 607 -17.47 -7.10 -16.37
C SER A 607 -16.48 -7.68 -15.35
N ALA A 608 -16.57 -7.28 -14.08
CA ALA A 608 -15.69 -7.78 -13.02
C ALA A 608 -16.19 -9.08 -12.37
N LEU A 609 -17.44 -9.49 -12.65
CA LEU A 609 -18.09 -10.62 -12.00
C LEU A 609 -17.32 -11.95 -12.17
N PRO A 610 -16.87 -12.36 -13.37
CA PRO A 610 -16.14 -13.62 -13.52
C PRO A 610 -14.87 -13.68 -12.67
N ARG A 611 -14.11 -12.58 -12.66
CA ARG A 611 -12.89 -12.47 -11.84
C ARG A 611 -13.22 -12.45 -10.35
N ALA A 612 -14.31 -11.81 -9.94
CA ALA A 612 -14.73 -11.77 -8.54
C ALA A 612 -15.21 -13.14 -8.02
N ALA A 613 -15.83 -13.96 -8.87
CA ALA A 613 -16.33 -15.29 -8.51
C ALA A 613 -15.22 -16.35 -8.38
N TYR A 614 -14.19 -16.28 -9.24
CA TYR A 614 -13.13 -17.29 -9.33
C TYR A 614 -11.75 -16.79 -8.87
N GLY A 615 -11.63 -15.54 -8.42
CA GLY A 615 -10.37 -14.90 -8.00
C GLY A 615 -9.41 -14.55 -9.16
N ARG A 616 -9.59 -15.15 -10.33
CA ARG A 616 -8.90 -14.89 -11.61
C ARG A 616 -9.89 -15.07 -12.77
N TRP A 617 -9.47 -14.77 -14.00
CA TRP A 617 -10.32 -15.00 -15.16
C TRP A 617 -10.58 -16.49 -15.37
N PRO A 618 -11.85 -16.94 -15.39
CA PRO A 618 -12.18 -18.34 -15.59
C PRO A 618 -12.24 -18.71 -17.07
N ALA A 619 -12.38 -20.02 -17.34
CA ALA A 619 -12.55 -20.55 -18.67
C ALA A 619 -13.71 -19.90 -19.43
N ARG A 620 -13.63 -19.80 -20.76
CA ARG A 620 -14.69 -19.17 -21.58
C ARG A 620 -16.08 -19.78 -21.33
N ALA A 621 -16.15 -21.10 -21.12
CA ALA A 621 -17.39 -21.79 -20.81
C ALA A 621 -17.99 -21.37 -19.45
N GLN A 622 -17.15 -21.22 -18.42
CA GLN A 622 -17.56 -20.77 -17.09
C GLN A 622 -18.00 -19.29 -17.10
N ALA A 623 -17.26 -18.44 -17.82
CA ALA A 623 -17.64 -17.04 -18.02
C ALA A 623 -18.99 -16.91 -18.74
N ALA A 624 -19.22 -17.70 -19.79
CA ALA A 624 -20.50 -17.73 -20.51
C ALA A 624 -21.66 -18.23 -19.63
N ALA A 625 -21.41 -19.22 -18.77
CA ALA A 625 -22.41 -19.72 -17.83
C ALA A 625 -22.80 -18.65 -16.78
N LEU A 626 -21.85 -17.87 -16.29
CA LEU A 626 -22.12 -16.73 -15.41
C LEU A 626 -22.92 -15.63 -16.10
N GLU A 627 -22.57 -15.27 -17.34
CA GLU A 627 -23.31 -14.25 -18.10
C GLU A 627 -24.75 -14.68 -18.41
N SER A 628 -24.95 -15.97 -18.75
CA SER A 628 -26.30 -16.54 -18.91
C SER A 628 -27.10 -16.47 -17.60
N ALA A 629 -26.47 -16.78 -16.47
CA ALA A 629 -27.10 -16.67 -15.15
C ALA A 629 -27.44 -15.22 -14.77
N VAL A 630 -26.59 -14.25 -15.09
CA VAL A 630 -26.89 -12.82 -14.91
C VAL A 630 -28.13 -12.42 -15.71
N ALA A 631 -28.21 -12.82 -16.98
CA ALA A 631 -29.36 -12.51 -17.83
C ALA A 631 -30.68 -13.06 -17.24
N GLN A 632 -30.67 -14.32 -16.77
CA GLN A 632 -31.83 -14.93 -16.12
C GLN A 632 -32.23 -14.20 -14.83
N LEU A 633 -31.27 -13.84 -13.98
CA LEU A 633 -31.54 -13.14 -12.72
C LEU A 633 -32.07 -11.71 -12.92
N LEU A 634 -31.66 -11.03 -13.99
CA LEU A 634 -32.20 -9.73 -14.39
C LEU A 634 -33.64 -9.87 -14.93
N GLU A 635 -33.93 -10.90 -15.72
CA GLU A 635 -35.27 -11.18 -16.24
C GLU A 635 -36.27 -11.50 -15.11
N GLU A 636 -35.83 -12.31 -14.14
CA GLU A 636 -36.60 -12.65 -12.95
C GLU A 636 -36.70 -11.50 -11.91
N ARG A 637 -36.01 -10.36 -12.16
CA ARG A 637 -35.92 -9.20 -11.26
C ARG A 637 -35.35 -9.53 -9.87
N LEU A 638 -34.48 -10.54 -9.79
CA LEU A 638 -33.69 -10.85 -8.60
C LEU A 638 -32.39 -10.02 -8.56
N LEU A 639 -31.95 -9.53 -9.73
CA LEU A 639 -30.97 -8.48 -9.88
C LEU A 639 -31.58 -7.32 -10.67
N GLU A 640 -31.06 -6.12 -10.47
CA GLU A 640 -31.43 -4.92 -11.19
C GLU A 640 -30.22 -4.41 -12.01
N PRO A 641 -30.42 -3.95 -13.25
CA PRO A 641 -29.36 -3.28 -14.00
C PRO A 641 -29.23 -1.83 -13.51
N ASP A 642 -28.00 -1.37 -13.33
CA ASP A 642 -27.74 0.03 -12.99
C ASP A 642 -26.50 0.58 -13.73
N LEU A 643 -26.29 1.89 -13.64
CA LEU A 643 -25.15 2.57 -14.24
C LEU A 643 -24.29 3.22 -13.15
N GLY A 644 -23.04 2.79 -13.11
CA GLY A 644 -21.98 3.41 -12.31
C GLY A 644 -21.00 4.15 -13.19
N SER A 645 -19.99 4.72 -12.55
CA SER A 645 -18.79 5.21 -13.23
C SER A 645 -17.54 4.63 -12.58
N ARG A 646 -16.42 4.66 -13.29
CA ARG A 646 -15.10 4.38 -12.70
C ARG A 646 -14.37 5.69 -12.49
N ASP A 647 -13.87 5.89 -11.29
CA ASP A 647 -12.98 7.02 -11.07
C ASP A 647 -11.60 6.79 -11.73
N ALA A 648 -10.73 7.80 -11.63
CA ALA A 648 -9.40 7.75 -12.21
C ALA A 648 -8.51 6.61 -11.67
N TRP A 649 -8.89 5.96 -10.57
CA TRP A 649 -8.21 4.79 -10.00
C TRP A 649 -8.90 3.47 -10.34
N GLY A 650 -9.89 3.51 -11.22
CA GLY A 650 -10.67 2.35 -11.62
C GLY A 650 -11.61 1.84 -10.53
N GLN A 651 -11.88 2.58 -9.45
CA GLN A 651 -12.85 2.15 -8.44
C GLN A 651 -14.28 2.44 -8.92
N PRO A 652 -15.21 1.47 -8.80
CA PRO A 652 -16.60 1.68 -9.18
C PRO A 652 -17.28 2.67 -8.22
N ARG A 653 -18.02 3.62 -8.78
CA ARG A 653 -18.84 4.60 -8.06
C ARG A 653 -20.30 4.50 -8.49
N PHE A 654 -21.18 4.72 -7.52
CA PHE A 654 -22.62 4.74 -7.73
C PHE A 654 -23.25 5.89 -6.92
N PRO A 655 -24.09 6.76 -7.53
CA PRO A 655 -24.43 6.80 -8.96
C PRO A 655 -23.27 7.25 -9.86
N ALA A 656 -23.41 7.06 -11.18
CA ALA A 656 -22.44 7.53 -12.17
C ALA A 656 -22.21 9.05 -12.08
N ARG A 657 -20.96 9.49 -12.28
CA ARG A 657 -20.57 10.91 -12.25
C ARG A 657 -20.23 11.45 -13.64
N ASP A 658 -20.58 12.70 -13.87
CA ASP A 658 -20.25 13.41 -15.11
C ASP A 658 -18.73 13.49 -15.31
N GLY A 659 -18.26 13.10 -16.50
CA GLY A 659 -16.86 13.10 -16.89
C GLY A 659 -16.06 11.84 -16.52
N GLU A 660 -16.65 10.88 -15.82
CA GLU A 660 -16.05 9.57 -15.54
C GLU A 660 -16.55 8.50 -16.53
N PRO A 661 -15.74 7.49 -16.92
CA PRO A 661 -16.20 6.39 -17.76
C PRO A 661 -17.35 5.60 -17.12
N THR A 662 -18.49 5.52 -17.80
CA THR A 662 -19.66 4.77 -17.35
C THR A 662 -19.42 3.25 -17.39
N ILE A 663 -19.92 2.53 -16.39
CA ILE A 663 -19.87 1.08 -16.29
C ILE A 663 -21.25 0.49 -16.03
N HIS A 664 -21.49 -0.72 -16.54
CA HIS A 664 -22.71 -1.46 -16.29
C HIS A 664 -22.61 -2.20 -14.96
N LEU A 665 -23.51 -1.89 -14.05
CA LEU A 665 -23.61 -2.53 -12.75
C LEU A 665 -24.74 -3.56 -12.77
N VAL A 666 -24.53 -4.65 -12.04
CA VAL A 666 -25.57 -5.57 -11.60
C VAL A 666 -25.77 -5.35 -10.10
N ALA A 667 -26.99 -5.02 -9.72
CA ALA A 667 -27.35 -4.66 -8.35
C ALA A 667 -28.24 -5.73 -7.74
N TYR A 668 -27.91 -6.14 -6.52
CA TYR A 668 -28.82 -6.86 -5.65
C TYR A 668 -29.48 -5.86 -4.70
N ARG A 669 -30.81 -5.84 -4.68
CA ARG A 669 -31.62 -5.02 -3.78
C ARG A 669 -32.47 -5.94 -2.90
N PRO A 670 -32.24 -5.99 -1.56
CA PRO A 670 -33.23 -6.57 -0.67
C PRO A 670 -34.55 -5.79 -0.81
N THR A 671 -35.64 -6.48 -1.16
CA THR A 671 -36.89 -5.85 -1.58
C THR A 671 -37.54 -5.01 -0.45
N HIS A 672 -37.94 -3.77 -0.81
CA HIS A 672 -38.64 -2.71 -0.04
C HIS A 672 -37.88 -2.01 1.12
N PRO A 673 -37.58 -0.70 0.97
CA PRO A 673 -36.84 0.09 1.95
C PRO A 673 -37.76 0.65 3.05
N ARG A 674 -37.21 0.74 4.27
CA ARG A 674 -37.54 1.87 5.15
C ARG A 674 -36.24 2.55 5.56
N VAL A 675 -36.17 3.83 5.22
CA VAL A 675 -35.13 4.79 5.59
C VAL A 675 -34.90 4.74 7.10
N ILE A 676 -33.71 4.33 7.54
CA ILE A 676 -33.20 4.70 8.86
C ILE A 676 -32.56 6.07 8.67
N ARG A 677 -33.29 7.13 9.05
CA ARG A 677 -32.65 8.39 9.45
C ARG A 677 -31.53 8.02 10.44
N PRO A 678 -30.38 8.69 10.50
CA PRO A 678 -29.63 8.71 11.76
C PRO A 678 -30.62 9.21 12.82
N TRP A 679 -31.08 8.34 13.70
CA TRP A 679 -31.96 8.73 14.80
C TRP A 679 -31.10 9.61 15.71
N GLY A 680 -31.23 10.93 15.52
CA GLY A 680 -30.40 11.95 16.15
C GLY A 680 -30.39 13.33 15.47
N SER A 681 -30.93 13.50 14.27
CA SER A 681 -31.07 14.83 13.66
C SER A 681 -32.43 15.47 13.96
N SER A 682 -32.46 16.37 14.94
CA SER A 682 -33.32 17.55 14.83
C SER A 682 -32.83 18.36 13.63
N GLU A 683 -33.70 18.58 12.66
CA GLU A 683 -33.42 19.35 11.43
C GLU A 683 -33.91 20.82 11.59
N PRO A 684 -33.63 21.73 10.65
CA PRO A 684 -32.50 22.65 10.71
C PRO A 684 -32.94 24.11 10.70
N ASP A 685 -32.03 25.05 11.03
CA ASP A 685 -32.14 26.38 10.43
C ASP A 685 -30.76 26.94 10.06
N THR A 686 -30.71 27.36 8.80
CA THR A 686 -29.81 28.32 8.14
C THR A 686 -28.28 28.14 8.18
N GLY A 687 -27.83 27.49 7.11
CA GLY A 687 -26.72 27.92 6.24
C GLY A 687 -25.72 28.93 6.79
N THR A 688 -24.52 28.45 7.11
CA THR A 688 -23.30 29.25 6.95
C THR A 688 -22.23 28.35 6.34
N VAL A 689 -21.79 28.72 5.14
CA VAL A 689 -20.60 28.18 4.49
C VAL A 689 -19.41 28.41 5.44
N LEU A 690 -18.95 27.37 6.13
CA LEU A 690 -17.76 27.44 6.99
C LEU A 690 -16.50 27.44 6.11
N LEU A 691 -16.17 28.64 5.61
CA LEU A 691 -14.84 28.98 5.15
C LEU A 691 -13.84 28.89 6.33
N GLY A 692 -12.85 28.01 6.24
CA GLY A 692 -11.48 28.35 6.65
C GLY A 692 -10.98 28.02 8.07
N LEU A 693 -11.41 26.94 8.73
CA LEU A 693 -10.74 26.44 9.94
C LEU A 693 -9.70 25.36 9.57
N GLN A 694 -8.41 25.67 9.73
CA GLN A 694 -7.32 24.70 9.53
C GLN A 694 -6.82 24.19 10.89
N PHE A 695 -7.01 22.90 11.15
CA PHE A 695 -6.40 22.21 12.29
C PHE A 695 -4.88 22.07 12.07
N VAL A 696 -4.08 22.51 13.04
CA VAL A 696 -2.62 22.36 13.05
C VAL A 696 -2.27 21.33 14.12
N PRO A 697 -1.71 20.17 13.75
CA PRO A 697 -1.29 19.16 14.72
C PRO A 697 -0.08 19.65 15.53
N GLY A 698 0.12 19.04 16.70
CA GLY A 698 1.32 19.24 17.49
C GLY A 698 2.57 18.83 16.70
N HIS A 699 3.62 19.65 16.73
CA HIS A 699 4.84 19.38 15.95
C HIS A 699 6.09 19.97 16.62
N LEU A 700 7.25 19.41 16.27
CA LEU A 700 8.54 19.95 16.68
C LEU A 700 8.98 21.07 15.74
N ARG A 701 9.60 22.09 16.32
CA ARG A 701 10.16 23.23 15.60
C ARG A 701 11.60 23.47 16.03
N ARG A 702 12.50 23.69 15.06
CA ARG A 702 13.90 24.03 15.34
C ARG A 702 14.01 25.46 15.90
N LEU A 703 14.83 25.65 16.92
CA LEU A 703 15.14 26.96 17.48
C LEU A 703 16.34 27.60 16.76
N LEU A 704 16.36 28.92 16.75
CA LEU A 704 17.55 29.66 16.32
C LEU A 704 18.71 29.39 17.31
N PRO A 705 19.97 29.40 16.84
CA PRO A 705 21.13 29.24 17.72
C PRO A 705 21.08 30.16 18.94
N GLY A 706 21.39 29.62 20.12
CA GLY A 706 21.39 30.37 21.39
C GLY A 706 20.01 30.61 22.02
N ARG A 707 18.93 30.06 21.45
CA ARG A 707 17.59 30.08 22.07
C ARG A 707 17.30 28.75 22.76
N SER A 708 16.55 28.80 23.86
CA SER A 708 16.13 27.61 24.62
C SER A 708 14.60 27.56 24.73
N PRO A 709 14.00 26.36 24.76
CA PRO A 709 12.56 26.19 24.97
C PRO A 709 12.17 26.58 26.40
N SER A 710 10.98 27.13 26.59
CA SER A 710 10.43 27.38 27.93
C SER A 710 10.02 26.07 28.61
N GLU A 711 9.98 26.05 29.95
CA GLU A 711 9.52 24.88 30.71
C GLU A 711 8.09 24.47 30.34
N THR A 712 7.24 25.44 29.98
CA THR A 712 5.90 25.17 29.46
C THR A 712 5.92 24.32 28.19
N GLN A 713 6.84 24.61 27.26
CA GLN A 713 6.95 23.83 26.02
C GLN A 713 7.60 22.46 26.24
N ARG A 714 8.52 22.35 27.21
CA ARG A 714 9.06 21.06 27.66
C ARG A 714 7.96 20.19 28.28
N ALA A 715 7.14 20.75 29.16
CA ALA A 715 6.01 20.06 29.77
C ALA A 715 4.95 19.63 28.73
N ALA A 716 4.64 20.50 27.77
CA ALA A 716 3.72 20.20 26.66
C ALA A 716 4.24 19.04 25.78
N PHE A 717 5.55 18.97 25.55
CA PHE A 717 6.17 17.85 24.84
C PHE A 717 6.08 16.53 25.63
N ARG A 718 6.32 16.55 26.95
CA ARG A 718 6.14 15.36 27.81
C ARG A 718 4.69 14.85 27.76
N GLU A 719 3.71 15.76 27.83
CA GLU A 719 2.29 15.42 27.68
C GLU A 719 1.99 14.82 26.31
N HIS A 720 2.52 15.41 25.24
CA HIS A 720 2.39 14.87 23.88
C HIS A 720 2.91 13.44 23.78
N CYS A 721 4.10 13.15 24.34
CA CYS A 721 4.65 11.80 24.36
C CYS A 721 3.74 10.80 25.11
N ARG A 722 3.15 11.21 26.24
CA ARG A 722 2.18 10.38 27.00
C ARG A 722 0.94 10.02 26.17
N ARG A 723 0.38 10.97 25.42
CA ARG A 723 -0.79 10.71 24.54
C ARG A 723 -0.48 9.76 23.40
N LEU A 724 0.77 9.71 22.95
CA LEU A 724 1.26 8.75 21.96
C LEU A 724 1.50 7.34 22.53
N GLY A 725 1.17 7.10 23.80
CA GLY A 725 1.38 5.83 24.48
C GLY A 725 2.84 5.56 24.85
N LYS A 726 3.68 6.60 24.96
CA LYS A 726 5.08 6.48 25.40
C LYS A 726 5.18 6.65 26.92
N ALA A 727 6.11 5.92 27.53
CA ALA A 727 6.38 5.96 28.97
C ALA A 727 6.94 7.33 29.43
N ASP A 728 6.93 7.59 30.73
CA ASP A 728 7.57 8.78 31.31
C ASP A 728 9.10 8.74 31.13
N GLY A 729 9.71 9.88 30.78
CA GLY A 729 11.16 10.02 30.58
C GLY A 729 11.60 10.62 29.24
N TRP A 730 10.68 10.87 28.30
CA TRP A 730 10.97 11.57 27.05
C TRP A 730 11.08 13.08 27.30
N GLU A 731 12.24 13.66 27.00
CA GLU A 731 12.50 15.09 27.14
C GLU A 731 12.75 15.73 25.76
N LEU A 732 12.49 17.02 25.66
CA LEU A 732 12.59 17.73 24.40
C LEU A 732 14.07 17.82 23.94
N PRO A 733 14.39 17.44 22.68
CA PRO A 733 15.77 17.46 22.18
C PRO A 733 16.41 18.85 22.24
N GLU A 734 17.73 18.89 22.42
CA GLU A 734 18.47 20.16 22.42
C GLU A 734 18.31 20.90 21.08
N GLY A 735 18.09 22.21 21.14
CA GLY A 735 17.89 23.05 19.95
C GLY A 735 16.48 23.02 19.35
N TYR A 736 15.52 22.37 20.00
CA TYR A 736 14.12 22.30 19.53
C TYR A 736 13.15 23.02 20.48
N THR A 737 11.91 23.23 20.02
CA THR A 737 10.74 23.58 20.83
C THR A 737 9.53 22.81 20.31
N PHE A 738 8.53 22.60 21.15
CA PHE A 738 7.26 22.03 20.75
C PHE A 738 6.27 23.14 20.37
N VAL A 739 5.40 22.86 19.41
CA VAL A 739 4.25 23.70 19.04
C VAL A 739 3.00 22.87 19.33
N THR A 740 2.17 23.34 20.26
CA THR A 740 0.93 22.65 20.64
C THR A 740 -0.11 22.70 19.52
N GLU A 741 -0.94 21.67 19.46
CA GLU A 741 -2.07 21.62 18.54
C GLU A 741 -3.00 22.83 18.73
N HIS A 742 -3.49 23.39 17.63
CA HIS A 742 -4.44 24.51 17.66
C HIS A 742 -5.22 24.59 16.35
N ILE A 743 -6.39 25.24 16.41
CA ILE A 743 -7.20 25.54 15.23
C ILE A 743 -6.86 26.96 14.78
N ARG A 744 -6.48 27.11 13.51
CA ARG A 744 -6.21 28.41 12.91
C ARG A 744 -7.42 28.88 12.11
N GLY A 745 -8.03 29.98 12.54
CA GLY A 745 -8.96 30.78 11.72
C GLY A 745 -8.19 31.80 10.88
N ARG A 746 -8.76 32.18 9.73
CA ARG A 746 -8.18 33.21 8.86
C ARG A 746 -8.40 34.61 9.42
#